data_AF-A0A1I2ZLK7-F1
#
_entry.id   AF-A0A1I2ZLK7-F1
#
_cell.length_a   1.000
_cell.length_b   1.000
_cell.length_c   1.000
_cell.angle_alpha   90.00
_cell.angle_beta   90.00
_cell.angle_gamma   90.00
#
_symmetry.space_group_name_H-M   'P 1'
#
loop_
_entity.id
_entity.type
_entity.pdbx_description
1 polymer ?
#
loop_
_entity_poly.entity_id
_entity_poly.type
_entity_poly.pdbx_seq_one_letter_code
_entity_poly.pdbx_strand_id
1 'polypeptide(L)'
;MKAGKYTYKELFVNRYVRRIIVPEIQRDYVWKEPQLKGFLQSLTADFKKFVYASVPQVESLEDNDKNAQLQQDFDLFYRKRNYSSNIGFIYAYTDEQYLGRYFLIDGQQRITSIYLLLLVLAARCGEAEEFNKYYRKGGSPVLDYRVRDATSLFLNRTVYLLLSDPEAEVTDQPWFLDGYKLDASISTMLSNINLIKAWLESSGLDEKRFFNFIQDYTVFWYFDTNISAQGENLYIYLNARGEQVQENENLKANLLSHLNSEEEKDLWGKRWEDWQDFFWRKREVVRGAPNPSADKGFNAFLACIAALKQYLSGNAKYLVRNNADSKVAGGVVSDILGLEDIEKYFLVLEYLDSYQQKFSNLYVYADWVGNCLKDIWDILNQDRTDWFVDYSQPSVFSSQTNNMVLVWGVVHWVASSIESNVPFEVVFRGIRNFYLRYHNNVRAASHIKESVERLLREGFISNEPEKEEYQRERWLARVKDEITKREFESLLWSIEDHPLNLDGSDVGGVNITHLLEFDGGLTQDKLRAIRDAFYHCFPLQSNRNKKLQSLLLHYGAYWQRKSPWYYENYQFDNWKAIIRGSPVGGVPQNKIFQHCLMEIMSSGNDVSGLLEVKRNGYEPDVENNDLRSQLLWYNHYLEESMWSQGNFIAIGNGGDDEWDEIFPSKKAFRNTKGDFKGGSPVKLAKILPEEVEYIPS
;
A
#
# COMPACT_ATOMS: atom_id res chain seq x y z
N MET A 1 21.99 9.01 -37.90
CA MET A 1 22.39 7.61 -38.17
C MET A 1 21.12 6.90 -38.64
N LYS A 2 21.20 5.86 -39.48
CA LYS A 2 19.97 5.13 -39.85
C LYS A 2 19.54 4.24 -38.69
N ALA A 3 18.24 4.06 -38.47
CA ALA A 3 17.74 3.06 -37.53
C ALA A 3 18.25 1.66 -37.93
N GLY A 4 18.63 0.84 -36.96
CA GLY A 4 19.20 -0.48 -37.22
C GLY A 4 20.04 -1.05 -36.08
N LYS A 5 20.57 -2.25 -36.29
CA LYS A 5 21.43 -2.94 -35.32
C LYS A 5 22.88 -2.47 -35.48
N TYR A 6 23.50 -2.06 -34.38
CA TYR A 6 24.90 -1.62 -34.34
C TYR A 6 25.64 -2.31 -33.19
N THR A 7 26.93 -2.54 -33.37
CA THR A 7 27.83 -2.86 -32.24
C THR A 7 28.15 -1.60 -31.43
N TYR A 8 28.63 -1.80 -30.21
CA TYR A 8 29.08 -0.69 -29.37
C TYR A 8 30.16 0.13 -30.08
N LYS A 9 31.15 -0.51 -30.71
CA LYS A 9 32.16 0.20 -31.50
C LYS A 9 31.58 0.95 -32.70
N GLU A 10 30.70 0.30 -33.48
CA GLU A 10 30.09 0.90 -34.67
C GLU A 10 29.32 2.20 -34.36
N LEU A 11 28.73 2.31 -33.17
CA LEU A 11 28.11 3.55 -32.69
C LEU A 11 29.10 4.72 -32.61
N PHE A 12 30.24 4.50 -31.95
CA PHE A 12 31.20 5.55 -31.63
C PHE A 12 32.10 5.92 -32.82
N VAL A 13 32.40 4.95 -33.69
CA VAL A 13 33.21 5.18 -34.91
C VAL A 13 32.39 5.72 -36.09
N ASN A 14 31.06 5.78 -35.97
CA ASN A 14 30.19 6.22 -37.05
C ASN A 14 30.59 7.63 -37.54
N ARG A 15 30.73 7.80 -38.87
CA ARG A 15 31.13 9.07 -39.49
C ARG A 15 30.18 10.23 -39.19
N TYR A 16 28.93 9.92 -38.87
CA TYR A 16 27.92 10.93 -38.53
C TYR A 16 27.97 11.32 -37.06
N VAL A 17 28.59 10.53 -36.17
CA VAL A 17 28.63 10.78 -34.72
C VAL A 17 29.89 11.56 -34.37
N ARG A 18 29.74 12.81 -33.92
CA ARG A 18 30.81 13.61 -33.30
C ARG A 18 30.80 13.46 -31.78
N ARG A 19 29.62 13.51 -31.17
CA ARG A 19 29.39 13.32 -29.73
C ARG A 19 28.09 12.56 -29.49
N ILE A 20 28.07 11.74 -28.45
CA ILE A 20 26.88 11.11 -27.88
C ILE A 20 26.65 11.80 -26.55
N ILE A 21 25.52 12.48 -26.43
CA ILE A 21 25.24 13.42 -25.36
C ILE A 21 24.14 12.87 -24.48
N VAL A 22 24.40 12.80 -23.18
CA VAL A 22 23.36 12.73 -22.16
C VAL A 22 22.87 14.18 -21.92
N PRO A 23 21.67 14.57 -22.38
CA PRO A 23 21.16 15.92 -22.20
C PRO A 23 20.74 16.19 -20.74
N GLU A 24 20.60 17.46 -20.37
CA GLU A 24 20.25 17.89 -19.02
C GLU A 24 18.94 17.28 -18.50
N ILE A 25 17.95 17.17 -19.39
CA ILE A 25 16.62 16.61 -19.09
C ILE A 25 16.65 15.12 -18.77
N GLN A 26 17.75 14.42 -19.11
CA GLN A 26 17.94 13.02 -18.75
C GLN A 26 18.45 12.89 -17.32
N ARG A 27 18.02 11.83 -16.62
CA ARG A 27 18.36 11.60 -15.20
C ARG A 27 19.86 11.34 -14.99
N ASP A 28 20.35 11.51 -13.76
CA ASP A 28 21.72 11.16 -13.38
C ASP A 28 22.09 9.70 -13.67
N TYR A 29 23.39 9.42 -13.78
CA TYR A 29 23.91 8.05 -13.76
C TYR A 29 23.74 7.47 -12.34
N VAL A 30 22.86 6.47 -12.20
CA VAL A 30 22.38 5.98 -10.88
C VAL A 30 22.40 4.45 -10.78
N TRP A 31 23.01 3.75 -11.72
CA TRP A 31 23.24 2.30 -11.60
C TRP A 31 24.15 2.00 -10.42
N LYS A 32 23.59 1.42 -9.35
CA LYS A 32 24.31 1.00 -8.16
C LYS A 32 24.88 -0.41 -8.34
N GLU A 33 25.57 -0.89 -7.31
CA GLU A 33 26.28 -2.18 -7.32
C GLU A 33 25.43 -3.37 -7.83
N PRO A 34 24.17 -3.58 -7.40
CA PRO A 34 23.39 -4.74 -7.86
C PRO A 34 23.15 -4.73 -9.38
N GLN A 35 22.81 -3.56 -9.94
CA GLN A 35 22.55 -3.42 -11.38
C GLN A 35 23.82 -3.65 -12.19
N LEU A 36 24.92 -3.02 -11.78
CA LEU A 36 26.19 -3.16 -12.50
C LEU A 36 26.72 -4.60 -12.42
N LYS A 37 26.68 -5.25 -11.24
CA LYS A 37 27.09 -6.67 -11.12
C LYS A 37 26.24 -7.58 -11.99
N GLY A 38 24.91 -7.45 -11.97
CA GLY A 38 24.03 -8.25 -12.82
C GLY A 38 24.32 -8.05 -14.31
N PHE A 39 24.58 -6.81 -14.72
CA PHE A 39 24.95 -6.47 -16.09
C PHE A 39 26.30 -7.08 -16.51
N LEU A 40 27.34 -6.96 -15.68
CA LEU A 40 28.65 -7.57 -15.92
C LEU A 40 28.58 -9.09 -15.97
N GLN A 41 27.81 -9.72 -15.08
CA GLN A 41 27.57 -11.16 -15.09
C GLN A 41 26.90 -11.63 -16.39
N SER A 42 25.91 -10.88 -16.90
CA SER A 42 25.28 -11.17 -18.18
C SER A 42 26.28 -11.11 -19.33
N LEU A 43 27.06 -10.03 -19.43
CA LEU A 43 28.08 -9.86 -20.47
C LEU A 43 29.13 -10.98 -20.42
N THR A 44 29.48 -11.42 -19.21
CA THR A 44 30.44 -12.51 -18.99
C THR A 44 29.90 -13.86 -19.41
N ALA A 45 28.64 -14.14 -19.10
CA ALA A 45 27.98 -15.37 -19.53
C ALA A 45 27.95 -15.44 -21.06
N ASP A 46 27.63 -14.32 -21.72
CA ASP A 46 27.63 -14.24 -23.18
C ASP A 46 29.04 -14.36 -23.76
N PHE A 47 30.03 -13.71 -23.16
CA PHE A 47 31.44 -13.88 -23.54
C PHE A 47 31.91 -15.33 -23.45
N LYS A 48 31.59 -16.03 -22.35
CA LYS A 48 31.94 -17.46 -22.20
C LYS A 48 31.26 -18.30 -23.28
N LYS A 49 29.97 -18.08 -23.56
CA LYS A 49 29.27 -18.74 -24.67
C LYS A 49 29.93 -18.44 -26.02
N PHE A 50 30.34 -17.20 -26.24
CA PHE A 50 31.02 -16.78 -27.47
C PHE A 50 32.38 -17.46 -27.63
N VAL A 51 33.19 -17.56 -26.57
CA VAL A 51 34.53 -18.17 -26.61
C VAL A 51 34.45 -19.70 -26.77
N TYR A 52 33.56 -20.36 -26.03
CA TYR A 52 33.45 -21.81 -26.01
C TYR A 52 32.39 -22.38 -26.98
N ALA A 53 31.89 -21.56 -27.90
CA ALA A 53 30.95 -22.00 -28.92
C ALA A 53 31.53 -23.13 -29.78
N SER A 54 30.80 -24.24 -29.87
CA SER A 54 31.05 -25.28 -30.86
C SER A 54 30.47 -24.84 -32.19
N VAL A 55 31.34 -24.55 -33.17
CA VAL A 55 30.93 -24.08 -34.49
C VAL A 55 30.99 -25.21 -35.51
N PRO A 56 29.94 -25.39 -36.33
CA PRO A 56 29.95 -26.39 -37.39
C PRO A 56 31.12 -26.22 -38.36
N GLN A 57 31.67 -27.34 -38.83
CA GLN A 57 32.66 -27.35 -39.90
C GLN A 57 31.96 -27.20 -41.26
N VAL A 58 32.52 -26.39 -42.14
CA VAL A 58 32.04 -26.21 -43.51
C VAL A 58 32.70 -27.28 -44.39
N GLU A 59 31.90 -28.14 -45.02
CA GLU A 59 32.42 -29.10 -46.02
C GLU A 59 32.77 -28.35 -47.32
N SER A 60 34.01 -28.52 -47.80
CA SER A 60 34.53 -27.89 -49.02
C SER A 60 35.30 -28.91 -49.86
N LEU A 61 35.19 -28.79 -51.19
CA LEU A 61 35.76 -29.71 -52.19
C LEU A 61 37.04 -29.20 -52.89
N GLU A 62 37.60 -28.03 -52.52
CA GLU A 62 38.81 -27.46 -53.17
C GLU A 62 39.85 -26.88 -52.18
N ASP A 63 41.11 -26.80 -52.62
CA ASP A 63 42.39 -26.37 -51.99
C ASP A 63 42.44 -25.91 -50.50
N ASN A 64 43.44 -26.44 -49.78
CA ASN A 64 43.63 -26.34 -48.31
C ASN A 64 43.70 -24.91 -47.73
N ASP A 65 44.31 -23.93 -48.40
CA ASP A 65 44.50 -22.59 -47.83
C ASP A 65 43.23 -21.73 -47.88
N LYS A 66 42.38 -21.88 -48.91
CA LYS A 66 41.10 -21.16 -49.01
C LYS A 66 40.07 -21.70 -48.02
N ASN A 67 40.15 -22.98 -47.67
CA ASN A 67 39.27 -23.62 -46.69
C ASN A 67 39.53 -23.12 -45.26
N ALA A 68 40.79 -22.87 -44.90
CA ALA A 68 41.11 -22.33 -43.59
C ALA A 68 40.52 -20.93 -43.38
N GLN A 69 40.63 -20.05 -44.38
CA GLN A 69 40.04 -18.71 -44.33
C GLN A 69 38.50 -18.78 -44.32
N LEU A 70 37.89 -19.61 -45.18
CA LEU A 70 36.44 -19.78 -45.22
C LEU A 70 35.89 -20.29 -43.88
N GLN A 71 36.58 -21.25 -43.25
CA GLN A 71 36.19 -21.77 -41.94
C GLN A 71 36.35 -20.71 -40.84
N GLN A 72 37.39 -19.88 -40.89
CA GLN A 72 37.57 -18.76 -39.96
C GLN A 72 36.47 -17.70 -40.13
N ASP A 73 36.15 -17.33 -41.37
CA ASP A 73 35.09 -16.37 -41.66
C ASP A 73 33.71 -16.90 -41.24
N PHE A 74 33.47 -18.20 -41.46
CA PHE A 74 32.25 -18.88 -40.99
C PHE A 74 32.19 -18.95 -39.46
N ASP A 75 33.30 -19.28 -38.80
CA ASP A 75 33.40 -19.28 -37.33
C ASP A 75 33.04 -17.92 -36.75
N LEU A 76 33.63 -16.86 -37.30
CA LEU A 76 33.36 -15.50 -36.90
C LEU A 76 31.90 -15.10 -37.14
N PHE A 77 31.35 -15.42 -38.32
CA PHE A 77 29.96 -15.12 -38.67
C PHE A 77 28.97 -15.86 -37.76
N TYR A 78 29.19 -17.16 -37.53
CA TYR A 78 28.35 -17.99 -36.69
C TYR A 78 28.35 -17.49 -35.24
N ARG A 79 29.54 -17.18 -34.71
CA ARG A 79 29.66 -16.63 -33.35
C ARG A 79 29.01 -15.26 -33.22
N LYS A 80 29.22 -14.36 -34.18
CA LYS A 80 28.59 -13.02 -34.20
C LYS A 80 27.07 -13.12 -34.24
N ARG A 81 26.51 -14.05 -35.02
CA ARG A 81 25.06 -14.23 -35.17
C ARG A 81 24.40 -14.82 -33.92
N ASN A 82 25.00 -15.86 -33.34
CA ASN A 82 24.35 -16.67 -32.31
C ASN A 82 24.76 -16.32 -30.87
N TYR A 83 25.93 -15.71 -30.68
CA TYR A 83 26.51 -15.47 -29.35
C TYR A 83 26.96 -14.01 -29.15
N SER A 84 26.43 -13.07 -29.93
CA SER A 84 26.57 -11.64 -29.60
C SER A 84 25.72 -11.28 -28.38
N SER A 85 26.21 -10.36 -27.54
CA SER A 85 25.46 -9.89 -26.38
C SER A 85 24.55 -8.74 -26.79
N ASN A 86 23.23 -8.93 -26.69
CA ASN A 86 22.26 -7.88 -27.00
C ASN A 86 21.90 -7.10 -25.74
N ILE A 87 22.28 -5.82 -25.70
CA ILE A 87 22.02 -4.95 -24.55
C ILE A 87 20.71 -4.17 -24.68
N GLY A 88 19.91 -4.43 -25.71
CA GLY A 88 18.57 -3.87 -25.92
C GLY A 88 18.53 -2.71 -26.91
N PHE A 89 17.79 -1.66 -26.56
CA PHE A 89 17.46 -0.53 -27.43
C PHE A 89 18.18 0.75 -27.01
N ILE A 90 18.51 1.59 -28.00
CA ILE A 90 19.03 2.94 -27.78
C ILE A 90 18.22 3.89 -28.65
N TYR A 91 17.63 4.88 -27.99
CA TYR A 91 16.88 5.95 -28.62
C TYR A 91 17.68 7.23 -28.53
N ALA A 92 17.86 7.92 -29.65
CA ALA A 92 18.47 9.22 -29.68
C ALA A 92 17.78 10.14 -30.69
N TYR A 93 18.01 11.43 -30.57
CA TYR A 93 17.69 12.41 -31.61
C TYR A 93 18.91 13.22 -32.00
N THR A 94 18.82 13.87 -33.16
CA THR A 94 19.84 14.83 -33.61
C THR A 94 19.18 16.19 -33.79
N ASP A 95 19.75 17.24 -33.20
CA ASP A 95 19.26 18.59 -33.43
C ASP A 95 19.85 19.11 -34.76
N GLU A 96 19.01 19.68 -35.63
CA GLU A 96 19.44 20.26 -36.92
C GLU A 96 20.51 21.34 -36.72
N GLN A 97 20.49 22.05 -35.60
CA GLN A 97 21.47 23.09 -35.25
C GLN A 97 22.82 22.49 -34.81
N TYR A 98 22.86 21.21 -34.43
CA TYR A 98 24.03 20.55 -33.85
C TYR A 98 24.39 19.25 -34.59
N LEU A 99 24.65 19.38 -35.90
CA LEU A 99 25.06 18.25 -36.75
C LEU A 99 26.15 17.38 -36.13
N GLY A 100 25.82 16.11 -35.96
CA GLY A 100 26.68 15.08 -35.40
C GLY A 100 26.69 14.97 -33.86
N ARG A 101 25.84 15.72 -33.16
CA ARG A 101 25.54 15.49 -31.73
C ARG A 101 24.28 14.66 -31.60
N TYR A 102 24.39 13.49 -30.97
CA TYR A 102 23.27 12.57 -30.74
C TYR A 102 22.86 12.65 -29.29
N PHE A 103 21.67 13.15 -29.02
CA PHE A 103 21.13 13.29 -27.68
C PHE A 103 20.39 12.01 -27.30
N LEU A 104 20.90 11.31 -26.28
CA LEU A 104 20.29 10.08 -25.78
C LEU A 104 18.94 10.40 -25.12
N ILE A 105 17.95 9.58 -25.44
CA ILE A 105 16.61 9.56 -24.83
C ILE A 105 16.50 8.35 -23.89
N ASP A 106 17.09 7.22 -24.29
CA ASP A 106 17.12 6.00 -23.50
C ASP A 106 18.42 5.23 -23.76
N GLY A 107 18.80 4.37 -22.81
CA GLY A 107 20.03 3.58 -22.87
C GLY A 107 21.24 4.26 -22.25
N GLN A 108 21.08 5.45 -21.64
CA GLN A 108 22.17 6.22 -21.05
C GLN A 108 22.99 5.44 -19.99
N GLN A 109 22.32 4.68 -19.11
CA GLN A 109 22.98 3.92 -18.05
C GLN A 109 23.82 2.77 -18.62
N ARG A 110 23.27 2.06 -19.61
CA ARG A 110 23.96 0.97 -20.33
C ARG A 110 25.18 1.49 -21.09
N ILE A 111 25.00 2.57 -21.86
CA ILE A 111 26.08 3.17 -22.64
C ILE A 111 27.22 3.62 -21.74
N THR A 112 26.91 4.32 -20.65
CA THR A 112 27.90 4.81 -19.70
C THR A 112 28.65 3.68 -19.02
N SER A 113 27.93 2.63 -18.57
CA SER A 113 28.55 1.48 -17.90
C SER A 113 29.51 0.71 -18.82
N ILE A 114 29.13 0.51 -20.08
CA ILE A 114 30.04 -0.11 -21.07
C ILE A 114 31.23 0.81 -21.37
N TYR A 115 31.02 2.12 -21.44
CA TYR A 115 32.11 3.08 -21.67
C TYR A 115 33.16 3.00 -20.57
N LEU A 116 32.73 2.97 -19.30
CA LEU A 116 33.60 2.80 -18.13
C LEU A 116 34.27 1.43 -18.10
N LEU A 117 33.54 0.36 -18.45
CA LEU A 117 34.11 -0.99 -18.56
C LEU A 117 35.24 -1.05 -19.60
N LEU A 118 35.00 -0.51 -20.79
CA LEU A 118 35.99 -0.44 -21.86
C LEU A 118 37.18 0.44 -21.49
N LEU A 119 36.96 1.53 -20.75
CA LEU A 119 38.03 2.39 -20.25
C LEU A 119 38.96 1.62 -19.31
N VAL A 120 38.40 0.93 -18.32
CA VAL A 120 39.18 0.15 -17.34
C VAL A 120 39.89 -1.02 -18.03
N LEU A 121 39.21 -1.74 -18.92
CA LEU A 121 39.82 -2.82 -19.70
C LEU A 121 40.98 -2.30 -20.56
N ALA A 122 40.75 -1.24 -21.34
CA ALA A 122 41.79 -0.67 -22.21
C ALA A 122 43.04 -0.22 -21.43
N ALA A 123 42.83 0.38 -20.26
CA ALA A 123 43.90 0.76 -19.35
C ALA A 123 44.71 -0.46 -18.87
N ARG A 124 44.04 -1.54 -18.46
CA ARG A 124 44.69 -2.76 -17.92
C ARG A 124 45.34 -3.63 -18.98
N CYS A 125 44.78 -3.73 -20.18
CA CYS A 125 45.27 -4.61 -21.24
C CYS A 125 46.19 -3.92 -22.26
N GLY A 126 46.54 -2.65 -22.04
CA GLY A 126 47.45 -1.88 -22.91
C GLY A 126 46.82 -1.42 -24.22
N GLU A 127 45.50 -1.34 -24.31
CA GLU A 127 44.74 -0.95 -25.51
C GLU A 127 44.33 0.54 -25.48
N ALA A 128 45.13 1.39 -24.82
CA ALA A 128 44.85 2.82 -24.68
C ALA A 128 44.81 3.55 -26.02
N GLU A 129 45.68 3.19 -26.98
CA GLU A 129 45.66 3.74 -28.34
C GLU A 129 44.37 3.40 -29.07
N GLU A 130 43.92 2.15 -28.97
CA GLU A 130 42.68 1.70 -29.58
C GLU A 130 41.45 2.40 -28.96
N PHE A 131 41.43 2.54 -27.62
CA PHE A 131 40.38 3.30 -26.94
C PHE A 131 40.36 4.77 -27.39
N ASN A 132 41.53 5.41 -27.46
CA ASN A 132 41.66 6.78 -27.95
C ASN A 132 41.15 6.94 -29.38
N LYS A 133 41.41 5.96 -30.24
CA LYS A 133 40.98 5.97 -31.65
C LYS A 133 39.46 5.86 -31.80
N TYR A 134 38.79 5.01 -31.00
CA TYR A 134 37.37 4.74 -31.18
C TYR A 134 36.44 5.55 -30.28
N TYR A 135 36.86 5.88 -29.07
CA TYR A 135 35.99 6.45 -28.03
C TYR A 135 36.32 7.90 -27.66
N ARG A 136 37.32 8.51 -28.31
CA ARG A 136 37.66 9.94 -28.17
C ARG A 136 37.76 10.62 -29.54
N LYS A 137 37.36 11.90 -29.60
CA LYS A 137 37.50 12.76 -30.78
C LYS A 137 37.96 14.15 -30.35
N GLY A 138 39.00 14.67 -31.01
CA GLY A 138 39.57 15.99 -30.67
C GLY A 138 40.08 16.08 -29.22
N GLY A 139 40.68 15.00 -28.71
CA GLY A 139 41.21 14.94 -27.34
C GLY A 139 40.17 14.77 -26.23
N SER A 140 38.88 14.68 -26.56
CA SER A 140 37.80 14.53 -25.57
C SER A 140 37.00 13.23 -25.76
N PRO A 141 36.39 12.66 -24.71
CA PRO A 141 35.45 11.56 -24.81
C PRO A 141 34.33 11.81 -25.83
N VAL A 142 33.97 10.81 -26.63
CA VAL A 142 32.80 10.91 -27.52
C VAL A 142 31.50 10.92 -26.71
N LEU A 143 31.46 10.20 -25.58
CA LEU A 143 30.38 10.28 -24.59
C LEU A 143 30.51 11.56 -23.76
N ASP A 144 29.43 12.33 -23.63
CA ASP A 144 29.43 13.64 -22.99
C ASP A 144 28.14 13.89 -22.19
N TYR A 145 28.21 14.74 -21.17
CA TYR A 145 27.07 15.15 -20.32
C TYR A 145 26.86 16.65 -20.48
N ARG A 146 25.85 17.06 -21.26
CA ARG A 146 25.66 18.48 -21.62
C ARG A 146 24.92 19.22 -20.49
N VAL A 147 25.34 20.46 -20.22
CA VAL A 147 24.84 21.35 -19.13
C VAL A 147 25.23 20.88 -17.72
N ARG A 148 25.88 19.69 -17.59
CA ARG A 148 26.54 19.24 -16.37
C ARG A 148 28.05 19.37 -16.51
N ASP A 149 28.53 20.60 -16.48
CA ASP A 149 29.94 20.92 -16.72
C ASP A 149 30.88 20.15 -15.77
N ALA A 150 30.46 19.94 -14.52
CA ALA A 150 31.19 19.12 -13.56
C ALA A 150 31.34 17.66 -14.02
N THR A 151 30.25 16.99 -14.39
CA THR A 151 30.28 15.59 -14.85
C THR A 151 31.09 15.43 -16.13
N SER A 152 30.92 16.34 -17.09
CA SER A 152 31.66 16.31 -18.37
C SER A 152 33.17 16.50 -18.15
N LEU A 153 33.56 17.50 -17.33
CA LEU A 153 34.95 17.75 -16.98
C LEU A 153 35.55 16.56 -16.22
N PHE A 154 34.82 16.02 -15.24
CA PHE A 154 35.21 14.85 -14.48
C PHE A 154 35.46 13.64 -15.37
N LEU A 155 34.53 13.31 -16.28
CA LEU A 155 34.66 12.17 -17.20
C LEU A 155 35.89 12.33 -18.10
N ASN A 156 36.11 13.53 -18.65
CA ASN A 156 37.26 13.80 -19.51
C ASN A 156 38.59 13.61 -18.77
N ARG A 157 38.71 14.19 -17.57
CA ARG A 157 39.91 14.07 -16.73
C ARG A 157 40.16 12.63 -16.28
N THR A 158 39.11 11.91 -15.90
CA THR A 158 39.17 10.50 -15.49
C THR A 158 39.61 9.60 -16.65
N VAL A 159 39.07 9.80 -17.85
CA VAL A 159 39.49 9.06 -19.06
C VAL A 159 40.97 9.29 -19.35
N TYR A 160 41.44 10.54 -19.27
CA TYR A 160 42.86 10.83 -19.49
C TYR A 160 43.76 10.19 -18.42
N LEU A 161 43.36 10.27 -17.15
CA LEU A 161 44.11 9.69 -16.03
C LEU A 161 44.24 8.17 -16.20
N LEU A 162 43.12 7.45 -16.29
CA LEU A 162 43.14 5.99 -16.27
C LEU A 162 43.83 5.37 -17.49
N LEU A 163 43.79 6.03 -18.66
CA LEU A 163 44.53 5.56 -19.83
C LEU A 163 46.05 5.79 -19.71
N SER A 164 46.49 6.70 -18.84
CA SER A 164 47.90 7.01 -18.61
C SER A 164 48.47 6.23 -17.43
N ASP A 165 47.66 6.06 -16.38
CA ASP A 165 47.95 5.32 -15.17
C ASP A 165 46.70 4.56 -14.71
N PRO A 166 46.59 3.25 -15.04
CA PRO A 166 45.43 2.42 -14.72
C PRO A 166 45.16 2.31 -13.21
N GLU A 167 46.21 2.39 -12.39
CA GLU A 167 46.16 2.21 -10.94
C GLU A 167 45.95 3.52 -10.18
N ALA A 168 45.95 4.66 -10.88
CA ALA A 168 45.75 5.95 -10.25
C ALA A 168 44.41 6.03 -9.48
N GLU A 169 44.49 6.58 -8.28
CA GLU A 169 43.32 6.92 -7.48
C GLU A 169 42.73 8.25 -7.97
N VAL A 170 41.52 8.19 -8.53
CA VAL A 170 40.83 9.35 -9.13
C VAL A 170 40.55 10.44 -8.10
N THR A 171 40.26 10.04 -6.86
CA THR A 171 39.96 10.93 -5.73
C THR A 171 41.20 11.66 -5.18
N ASP A 172 42.41 11.17 -5.46
CA ASP A 172 43.68 11.74 -5.01
C ASP A 172 44.37 12.56 -6.12
N GLN A 173 43.59 13.34 -6.87
CA GLN A 173 44.09 14.16 -7.97
C GLN A 173 43.91 15.65 -7.72
N PRO A 174 44.87 16.53 -8.09
CA PRO A 174 44.75 17.98 -7.87
C PRO A 174 43.54 18.63 -8.55
N TRP A 175 42.98 18.01 -9.58
CA TRP A 175 41.81 18.48 -10.31
C TRP A 175 40.49 17.92 -9.76
N PHE A 176 40.54 17.03 -8.77
CA PHE A 176 39.36 16.45 -8.13
C PHE A 176 38.79 17.44 -7.11
N LEU A 177 37.66 18.08 -7.44
CA LEU A 177 37.05 19.13 -6.64
C LEU A 177 36.10 18.54 -5.59
N ASP A 178 36.01 19.13 -4.40
CA ASP A 178 35.06 18.68 -3.36
C ASP A 178 33.60 18.70 -3.84
N GLY A 179 33.25 19.65 -4.72
CA GLY A 179 31.91 19.72 -5.32
C GLY A 179 31.53 18.47 -6.13
N TYR A 180 32.50 17.69 -6.63
CA TYR A 180 32.22 16.43 -7.32
C TYR A 180 31.59 15.36 -6.43
N LYS A 181 31.80 15.44 -5.10
CA LYS A 181 31.18 14.51 -4.13
C LYS A 181 29.67 14.71 -4.01
N LEU A 182 29.16 15.87 -4.42
CA LEU A 182 27.73 16.21 -4.37
C LEU A 182 26.99 15.84 -5.67
N ASP A 183 27.71 15.55 -6.75
CA ASP A 183 27.13 15.15 -8.03
C ASP A 183 26.86 13.64 -8.04
N ALA A 184 25.58 13.27 -8.18
CA ALA A 184 25.14 11.88 -8.14
C ALA A 184 25.75 11.03 -9.27
N SER A 185 25.93 11.62 -10.46
CA SER A 185 26.54 10.94 -11.60
C SER A 185 28.02 10.68 -11.35
N ILE A 186 28.76 11.68 -10.86
CA ILE A 186 30.20 11.53 -10.56
C ILE A 186 30.41 10.52 -9.44
N SER A 187 29.65 10.61 -8.35
CA SER A 187 29.73 9.66 -7.23
C SER A 187 29.47 8.22 -7.70
N THR A 188 28.50 8.03 -8.59
CA THR A 188 28.16 6.71 -9.13
C THR A 188 29.22 6.22 -10.13
N MET A 189 29.75 7.08 -10.98
CA MET A 189 30.87 6.74 -11.88
C MET A 189 32.10 6.28 -11.11
N LEU A 190 32.48 6.98 -10.04
CA LEU A 190 33.60 6.59 -9.17
C LEU A 190 33.38 5.21 -8.54
N SER A 191 32.21 5.02 -7.92
CA SER A 191 31.84 3.73 -7.33
C SER A 191 31.89 2.61 -8.36
N ASN A 192 31.42 2.86 -9.56
CA ASN A 192 31.33 1.85 -10.62
C ASN A 192 32.69 1.54 -11.26
N ILE A 193 33.59 2.52 -11.38
CA ILE A 193 34.98 2.27 -11.79
C ILE A 193 35.65 1.32 -10.79
N ASN A 194 35.56 1.60 -9.49
CA ASN A 194 36.13 0.75 -8.45
C ASN A 194 35.50 -0.65 -8.45
N LEU A 195 34.18 -0.72 -8.64
CA LEU A 195 33.47 -1.99 -8.72
C LEU A 195 33.90 -2.81 -9.94
N ILE A 196 34.09 -2.18 -11.10
CA ILE A 196 34.56 -2.84 -12.32
C ILE A 196 35.98 -3.38 -12.10
N LYS A 197 36.89 -2.60 -11.50
CA LYS A 197 38.26 -3.04 -11.18
C LYS A 197 38.25 -4.30 -10.30
N ALA A 198 37.53 -4.25 -9.17
CA ALA A 198 37.41 -5.38 -8.25
C ALA A 198 36.72 -6.60 -8.90
N TRP A 199 35.70 -6.36 -9.73
CA TRP A 199 35.01 -7.44 -10.43
C TRP A 199 35.95 -8.14 -11.42
N LEU A 200 36.73 -7.38 -12.20
CA LEU A 200 37.71 -7.92 -13.16
C LEU A 200 38.79 -8.76 -12.45
N GLU A 201 39.33 -8.30 -11.32
CA GLU A 201 40.29 -9.05 -10.49
C GLU A 201 39.75 -10.43 -10.08
N SER A 202 38.48 -10.52 -9.72
CA SER A 202 37.84 -11.77 -9.31
C SER A 202 37.31 -12.64 -10.47
N SER A 203 37.30 -12.12 -11.69
CA SER A 203 36.59 -12.74 -12.82
C SER A 203 37.33 -13.90 -13.50
N GLY A 204 38.68 -13.89 -13.44
CA GLY A 204 39.54 -14.86 -14.11
C GLY A 204 39.44 -14.85 -15.64
N LEU A 205 38.98 -13.75 -16.24
CA LEU A 205 38.77 -13.63 -17.68
C LEU A 205 40.06 -13.23 -18.41
N ASP A 206 40.18 -13.65 -19.68
CA ASP A 206 41.12 -13.03 -20.61
C ASP A 206 40.61 -11.62 -20.96
N GLU A 207 41.12 -10.61 -20.24
CA GLU A 207 40.69 -9.22 -20.35
C GLU A 207 40.84 -8.66 -21.76
N LYS A 208 41.87 -9.06 -22.51
CA LYS A 208 42.07 -8.60 -23.90
C LYS A 208 41.02 -9.18 -24.84
N ARG A 209 40.73 -10.49 -24.73
CA ARG A 209 39.62 -11.10 -25.49
C ARG A 209 38.26 -10.52 -25.09
N PHE A 210 38.07 -10.23 -23.80
CA PHE A 210 36.84 -9.63 -23.32
C PHE A 210 36.67 -8.20 -23.81
N PHE A 211 37.73 -7.39 -23.81
CA PHE A 211 37.75 -6.06 -24.42
C PHE A 211 37.26 -6.10 -25.88
N ASN A 212 37.89 -6.92 -26.71
CA ASN A 212 37.49 -7.10 -28.11
C ASN A 212 36.03 -7.57 -28.23
N PHE A 213 35.59 -8.47 -27.35
CA PHE A 213 34.20 -8.94 -27.34
C PHE A 213 33.19 -7.83 -27.03
N ILE A 214 33.47 -7.02 -26.01
CA ILE A 214 32.59 -5.92 -25.63
C ILE A 214 32.47 -4.90 -26.78
N GLN A 215 33.57 -4.61 -27.48
CA GLN A 215 33.54 -3.64 -28.57
C GLN A 215 32.83 -4.15 -29.83
N ASP A 216 33.15 -5.37 -30.27
CA ASP A 216 32.78 -5.88 -31.59
C ASP A 216 31.53 -6.77 -31.56
N TYR A 217 31.14 -7.33 -30.41
CA TYR A 217 30.04 -8.29 -30.29
C TYR A 217 28.98 -7.94 -29.25
N THR A 218 29.10 -6.79 -28.58
CA THR A 218 27.99 -6.20 -27.83
C THR A 218 27.17 -5.31 -28.75
N VAL A 219 25.90 -5.66 -28.96
CA VAL A 219 25.01 -5.09 -29.97
C VAL A 219 23.76 -4.48 -29.34
N PHE A 220 23.22 -3.46 -29.99
CA PHE A 220 21.95 -2.84 -29.63
C PHE A 220 21.21 -2.39 -30.88
N TRP A 221 19.92 -2.14 -30.74
CA TRP A 221 19.07 -1.57 -31.78
C TRP A 221 18.96 -0.05 -31.59
N TYR A 222 19.48 0.70 -32.56
CA TYR A 222 19.41 2.16 -32.61
C TYR A 222 18.14 2.63 -33.31
N PHE A 223 17.45 3.60 -32.72
CA PHE A 223 16.32 4.30 -33.31
C PHE A 223 16.50 5.82 -33.24
N ASP A 224 16.19 6.49 -34.36
CA ASP A 224 16.19 7.96 -34.45
C ASP A 224 14.77 8.47 -34.26
N THR A 225 14.56 9.25 -33.19
CA THR A 225 13.22 9.72 -32.80
C THR A 225 12.73 10.92 -33.60
N ASN A 226 13.59 11.57 -34.39
CA ASN A 226 13.16 12.63 -35.32
C ASN A 226 12.31 12.10 -36.50
N ILE A 227 12.19 10.78 -36.65
CA ILE A 227 11.56 10.15 -37.81
C ILE A 227 10.05 9.91 -37.58
N SER A 228 9.49 10.15 -36.39
CA SER A 228 8.04 10.04 -36.18
C SER A 228 7.47 10.92 -35.05
N ALA A 229 6.23 11.38 -35.23
CA ALA A 229 5.41 12.00 -34.17
C ALA A 229 5.14 11.03 -32.99
N GLN A 230 5.42 9.73 -33.16
CA GLN A 230 5.41 8.72 -32.09
C GLN A 230 6.66 8.83 -31.19
N GLY A 231 7.73 9.49 -31.63
CA GLY A 231 8.98 9.66 -30.88
C GLY A 231 8.84 10.51 -29.62
N GLU A 232 7.99 11.55 -29.62
CA GLU A 232 7.71 12.37 -28.42
C GLU A 232 6.87 11.61 -27.39
N ASN A 233 5.85 10.87 -27.81
CA ASN A 233 5.07 10.00 -26.92
C ASN A 233 5.95 8.88 -26.35
N LEU A 234 6.83 8.30 -27.17
CA LEU A 234 7.81 7.31 -26.75
C LEU A 234 8.85 7.90 -25.80
N TYR A 235 9.26 9.15 -26.00
CA TYR A 235 10.13 9.91 -25.09
C TYR A 235 9.48 10.12 -23.72
N ILE A 236 8.19 10.45 -23.66
CA ILE A 236 7.43 10.59 -22.41
C ILE A 236 7.29 9.22 -21.72
N TYR A 237 6.93 8.17 -22.46
CA TYR A 237 6.81 6.80 -21.94
C TYR A 237 8.15 6.22 -21.45
N LEU A 238 9.27 6.47 -22.15
CA LEU A 238 10.60 5.98 -21.77
C LEU A 238 11.19 6.78 -20.60
N ASN A 239 10.95 8.09 -20.52
CA ASN A 239 11.39 8.90 -19.37
C ASN A 239 10.55 8.66 -18.12
N ALA A 240 9.33 8.12 -18.23
CA ALA A 240 8.59 7.58 -17.11
C ALA A 240 9.24 6.28 -16.57
N ARG A 241 9.84 5.45 -17.45
CA ARG A 241 10.39 4.10 -17.19
C ARG A 241 11.77 4.01 -16.52
N GLY A 242 12.20 5.03 -15.78
CA GLY A 242 13.36 4.88 -14.87
C GLY A 242 13.07 4.03 -13.62
N GLU A 243 11.89 3.41 -13.53
CA GLU A 243 11.55 2.39 -12.54
C GLU A 243 11.77 0.98 -13.12
N GLN A 244 11.93 -0.02 -12.24
CA GLN A 244 11.97 -1.43 -12.65
C GLN A 244 10.78 -1.75 -13.58
N VAL A 245 10.91 -2.69 -14.52
CA VAL A 245 9.74 -3.17 -15.26
C VAL A 245 8.72 -3.63 -14.22
N GLN A 246 7.62 -2.88 -14.12
CA GLN A 246 6.61 -3.09 -13.11
C GLN A 246 6.04 -4.51 -13.28
N GLU A 247 5.66 -5.16 -12.19
CA GLU A 247 5.21 -6.55 -12.23
C GLU A 247 4.01 -6.73 -13.18
N ASN A 248 3.11 -5.74 -13.25
CA ASN A 248 2.02 -5.66 -14.22
C ASN A 248 2.50 -5.68 -15.69
N GLU A 249 3.57 -4.96 -16.06
CA GLU A 249 4.09 -4.91 -17.44
C GLU A 249 4.74 -6.24 -17.84
N ASN A 250 5.42 -6.91 -16.91
CA ASN A 250 5.93 -8.26 -17.13
C ASN A 250 4.78 -9.26 -17.31
N LEU A 251 3.73 -9.15 -16.48
CA LEU A 251 2.54 -9.98 -16.58
C LEU A 251 1.82 -9.75 -17.92
N LYS A 252 1.63 -8.49 -18.34
CA LYS A 252 1.08 -8.12 -19.65
C LYS A 252 1.85 -8.79 -20.78
N ALA A 253 3.17 -8.62 -20.80
CA ALA A 253 4.02 -9.20 -21.84
C ALA A 253 3.92 -10.74 -21.87
N ASN A 254 3.88 -11.38 -20.70
CA ASN A 254 3.70 -12.83 -20.59
C ASN A 254 2.33 -13.27 -21.15
N LEU A 255 1.24 -12.65 -20.70
CA LEU A 255 -0.12 -13.02 -21.11
C LEU A 255 -0.35 -12.79 -22.61
N LEU A 256 0.12 -11.66 -23.16
CA LEU A 256 0.00 -11.37 -24.59
C LEU A 256 0.87 -12.29 -25.45
N SER A 257 1.97 -12.84 -24.92
CA SER A 257 2.84 -13.77 -25.66
C SER A 257 2.17 -15.10 -25.99
N HIS A 258 1.14 -15.50 -25.22
CA HIS A 258 0.38 -16.73 -25.45
C HIS A 258 -0.75 -16.57 -26.48
N LEU A 259 -0.99 -15.35 -26.97
CA LEU A 259 -1.99 -15.08 -28.01
C LEU A 259 -1.42 -15.36 -29.41
N ASN A 260 -2.24 -15.98 -30.25
CA ASN A 260 -1.80 -16.47 -31.57
C ASN A 260 -1.98 -15.43 -32.68
N SER A 261 -2.89 -14.47 -32.52
CA SER A 261 -3.17 -13.45 -33.53
C SER A 261 -2.72 -12.05 -33.09
N GLU A 262 -2.30 -11.23 -34.06
CA GLU A 262 -1.92 -9.83 -33.79
C GLU A 262 -3.15 -8.99 -33.42
N GLU A 263 -4.31 -9.28 -34.02
CA GLU A 263 -5.57 -8.59 -33.73
C GLU A 263 -6.02 -8.78 -32.26
N GLU A 264 -5.88 -9.99 -31.71
CA GLU A 264 -6.16 -10.24 -30.29
C GLU A 264 -5.16 -9.53 -29.38
N LYS A 265 -3.86 -9.50 -29.76
CA LYS A 265 -2.84 -8.79 -28.99
C LYS A 265 -3.12 -7.28 -28.94
N ASP A 266 -3.54 -6.68 -30.05
CA ASP A 266 -3.91 -5.27 -30.10
C ASP A 266 -5.15 -4.98 -29.24
N LEU A 267 -6.19 -5.83 -29.33
CA LEU A 267 -7.40 -5.69 -28.52
C LEU A 267 -7.11 -5.75 -27.02
N TRP A 268 -6.41 -6.79 -26.58
CA TRP A 268 -6.07 -6.98 -25.17
C TRP A 268 -5.02 -5.99 -24.68
N GLY A 269 -4.09 -5.59 -25.54
CA GLY A 269 -3.14 -4.52 -25.28
C GLY A 269 -3.85 -3.20 -24.99
N LYS A 270 -4.86 -2.85 -25.78
CA LYS A 270 -5.68 -1.65 -25.55
C LYS A 270 -6.48 -1.73 -24.24
N ARG A 271 -7.16 -2.85 -23.97
CA ARG A 271 -7.89 -3.06 -22.71
C ARG A 271 -6.98 -2.91 -21.51
N TRP A 272 -5.75 -3.42 -21.59
CA TRP A 272 -4.77 -3.29 -20.52
C TRP A 272 -4.39 -1.83 -20.24
N GLU A 273 -4.19 -1.01 -21.29
CA GLU A 273 -3.96 0.44 -21.11
C GLU A 273 -5.19 1.10 -20.46
N ASP A 274 -6.40 0.76 -20.88
CA ASP A 274 -7.63 1.27 -20.27
C ASP A 274 -7.71 0.93 -18.77
N TRP A 275 -7.25 -0.27 -18.38
CA TRP A 275 -7.15 -0.68 -16.98
C TRP A 275 -6.11 0.16 -16.22
N GLN A 276 -4.93 0.37 -16.81
CA GLN A 276 -3.88 1.21 -16.21
C GLN A 276 -4.35 2.66 -16.03
N ASP A 277 -5.04 3.22 -17.02
CA ASP A 277 -5.63 4.56 -16.96
C ASP A 277 -6.72 4.67 -15.89
N PHE A 278 -7.52 3.63 -15.69
CA PHE A 278 -8.48 3.58 -14.59
C PHE A 278 -7.81 3.66 -13.22
N PHE A 279 -6.80 2.82 -12.97
CA PHE A 279 -6.02 2.86 -11.72
C PHE A 279 -5.26 4.18 -11.57
N TRP A 280 -4.81 4.78 -12.67
CA TRP A 280 -4.23 6.11 -12.65
C TRP A 280 -5.21 7.15 -12.12
N ARG A 281 -6.46 7.18 -12.59
CA ARG A 281 -7.48 8.11 -12.08
C ARG A 281 -7.86 7.84 -10.61
N LYS A 282 -7.74 6.61 -10.15
CA LYS A 282 -8.07 6.18 -8.77
C LYS A 282 -6.89 6.20 -7.80
N ARG A 283 -5.72 6.68 -8.24
CA ARG A 283 -4.58 6.89 -7.35
C ARG A 283 -4.87 8.08 -6.43
N GLU A 284 -5.26 7.81 -5.19
CA GLU A 284 -5.43 8.85 -4.18
C GLU A 284 -4.18 9.01 -3.31
N VAL A 285 -4.13 10.12 -2.58
CA VAL A 285 -3.13 10.43 -1.56
C VAL A 285 -3.36 9.49 -0.37
N VAL A 286 -2.57 8.41 -0.27
CA VAL A 286 -2.64 7.49 0.86
C VAL A 286 -2.09 8.17 2.11
N ARG A 287 -2.93 8.36 3.14
CA ARG A 287 -2.53 8.89 4.47
C ARG A 287 -1.73 10.21 4.40
N GLY A 288 -2.09 11.11 3.49
CA GLY A 288 -1.42 12.42 3.35
C GLY A 288 -0.10 12.40 2.57
N ALA A 289 0.32 11.25 2.02
CA ALA A 289 1.46 11.17 1.10
C ALA A 289 0.95 10.98 -0.34
N PRO A 290 1.42 11.79 -1.33
CA PRO A 290 1.03 11.57 -2.71
C PRO A 290 1.42 10.16 -3.15
N ASN A 291 0.51 9.44 -3.81
CA ASN A 291 0.84 8.21 -4.51
C ASN A 291 1.15 8.57 -5.98
N PRO A 292 2.43 8.80 -6.34
CA PRO A 292 2.79 9.30 -7.66
C PRO A 292 2.59 8.25 -8.76
N SER A 293 2.44 6.97 -8.42
CA SER A 293 2.29 5.85 -9.35
C SER A 293 1.01 5.05 -9.08
N ALA A 294 0.33 4.65 -10.16
CA ALA A 294 -0.82 3.75 -10.12
C ALA A 294 -0.43 2.27 -9.95
N ASP A 295 0.85 1.94 -10.15
CA ASP A 295 1.33 0.57 -10.23
C ASP A 295 1.11 -0.19 -8.94
N LYS A 296 1.25 0.47 -7.78
CA LYS A 296 0.99 -0.14 -6.47
C LYS A 296 -0.44 -0.67 -6.37
N GLY A 297 -1.41 0.18 -6.68
CA GLY A 297 -2.82 -0.19 -6.65
C GLY A 297 -3.15 -1.28 -7.66
N PHE A 298 -2.59 -1.18 -8.88
CA PHE A 298 -2.87 -2.17 -9.92
C PHE A 298 -2.23 -3.53 -9.63
N ASN A 299 -0.96 -3.57 -9.19
CA ASN A 299 -0.28 -4.80 -8.78
C ASN A 299 -0.97 -5.45 -7.57
N ALA A 300 -1.39 -4.65 -6.58
CA ALA A 300 -2.13 -5.16 -5.43
C ALA A 300 -3.49 -5.75 -5.83
N PHE A 301 -4.18 -5.13 -6.79
CA PHE A 301 -5.42 -5.66 -7.34
C PHE A 301 -5.20 -6.99 -8.08
N LEU A 302 -4.17 -7.09 -8.94
CA LEU A 302 -3.83 -8.31 -9.65
C LEU A 302 -3.49 -9.46 -8.67
N ALA A 303 -2.70 -9.18 -7.63
CA ALA A 303 -2.41 -10.15 -6.58
C ALA A 303 -3.67 -10.56 -5.79
N CYS A 304 -4.54 -9.59 -5.49
CA CYS A 304 -5.82 -9.83 -4.79
C CYS A 304 -6.71 -10.81 -5.57
N ILE A 305 -6.93 -10.57 -6.87
CA ILE A 305 -7.83 -11.40 -7.68
C ILE A 305 -7.21 -12.76 -8.01
N ALA A 306 -5.88 -12.85 -8.13
CA ALA A 306 -5.18 -14.14 -8.26
C ALA A 306 -5.39 -15.01 -7.02
N ALA A 307 -5.16 -14.44 -5.84
CA ALA A 307 -5.38 -15.16 -4.58
C ALA A 307 -6.84 -15.53 -4.35
N LEU A 308 -7.78 -14.63 -4.70
CA LEU A 308 -9.22 -14.91 -4.67
C LEU A 308 -9.58 -16.09 -5.59
N LYS A 309 -9.09 -16.09 -6.84
CA LYS A 309 -9.33 -17.19 -7.79
C LYS A 309 -8.83 -18.52 -7.25
N GLN A 310 -7.61 -18.54 -6.68
CA GLN A 310 -7.04 -19.72 -6.02
C GLN A 310 -7.94 -20.21 -4.86
N TYR A 311 -8.39 -19.30 -3.99
CA TYR A 311 -9.30 -19.60 -2.89
C TYR A 311 -10.61 -20.22 -3.39
N LEU A 312 -11.25 -19.60 -4.39
CA LEU A 312 -12.54 -20.05 -4.92
C LEU A 312 -12.45 -21.42 -5.60
N SER A 313 -11.31 -21.72 -6.23
CA SER A 313 -11.03 -23.03 -6.83
C SER A 313 -10.65 -24.11 -5.81
N GLY A 314 -10.53 -23.78 -4.52
CA GLY A 314 -10.07 -24.70 -3.48
C GLY A 314 -8.60 -25.11 -3.63
N ASN A 315 -7.81 -24.34 -4.38
CA ASN A 315 -6.39 -24.61 -4.60
C ASN A 315 -5.59 -23.93 -3.47
N ALA A 316 -4.54 -24.58 -2.98
CA ALA A 316 -3.67 -24.05 -1.92
C ALA A 316 -2.19 -24.02 -2.31
N LYS A 317 -1.88 -24.13 -3.62
CA LYS A 317 -0.52 -24.28 -4.15
C LYS A 317 0.43 -23.17 -3.70
N TYR A 318 -0.03 -21.91 -3.69
CA TYR A 318 0.80 -20.75 -3.37
C TYR A 318 0.46 -20.12 -2.00
N LEU A 319 -0.19 -20.89 -1.11
CA LEU A 319 -0.62 -20.38 0.19
C LEU A 319 0.59 -20.21 1.14
N VAL A 320 0.78 -18.99 1.63
CA VAL A 320 1.84 -18.58 2.57
C VAL A 320 1.43 -18.96 3.98
N ARG A 321 2.16 -19.88 4.63
CA ARG A 321 1.77 -20.43 5.93
C ARG A 321 2.41 -19.72 7.12
N ASN A 322 3.54 -19.05 6.93
CA ASN A 322 4.26 -18.32 7.97
C ASN A 322 4.85 -17.00 7.44
N ASN A 323 5.09 -16.02 8.33
CA ASN A 323 5.68 -14.71 7.98
C ASN A 323 7.11 -14.77 7.38
N ALA A 324 7.77 -15.93 7.44
CA ALA A 324 9.10 -16.14 6.86
C ALA A 324 9.06 -16.45 5.35
N ASP A 325 7.92 -16.90 4.85
CA ASP A 325 7.67 -17.11 3.42
C ASP A 325 7.37 -15.73 2.82
N SER A 326 8.37 -15.10 2.20
CA SER A 326 8.26 -13.73 1.68
C SER A 326 7.14 -13.58 0.64
N LYS A 327 6.63 -12.34 0.49
CA LYS A 327 5.67 -11.87 -0.52
C LYS A 327 5.78 -12.67 -1.82
N VAL A 328 4.67 -13.31 -2.22
CA VAL A 328 4.60 -14.17 -3.39
C VAL A 328 5.10 -13.44 -4.64
N ALA A 329 6.08 -14.02 -5.34
CA ALA A 329 6.73 -13.41 -6.51
C ALA A 329 5.75 -13.22 -7.68
N GLY A 330 5.92 -12.15 -8.47
CA GLY A 330 5.04 -11.81 -9.61
C GLY A 330 4.79 -12.94 -10.63
N GLY A 331 5.69 -13.93 -10.73
CA GLY A 331 5.50 -15.13 -11.57
C GLY A 331 4.32 -16.03 -11.15
N VAL A 332 3.87 -15.95 -9.90
CA VAL A 332 2.70 -16.72 -9.44
C VAL A 332 1.40 -16.15 -9.98
N VAL A 333 1.32 -14.83 -10.15
CA VAL A 333 0.11 -14.19 -10.69
C VAL A 333 -0.12 -14.66 -12.14
N SER A 334 0.94 -14.75 -12.95
CA SER A 334 0.86 -15.29 -14.31
C SER A 334 0.50 -16.78 -14.37
N ASP A 335 0.80 -17.56 -13.34
CA ASP A 335 0.42 -18.98 -13.28
C ASP A 335 -1.08 -19.18 -13.00
N ILE A 336 -1.76 -18.17 -12.45
CA ILE A 336 -3.14 -18.27 -11.95
C ILE A 336 -4.13 -17.51 -12.84
N LEU A 337 -3.78 -16.30 -13.28
CA LEU A 337 -4.67 -15.40 -14.01
C LEU A 337 -4.45 -15.47 -15.52
N GLY A 338 -5.55 -15.50 -16.27
CA GLY A 338 -5.61 -15.14 -17.68
C GLY A 338 -6.23 -13.75 -17.90
N LEU A 339 -6.19 -13.26 -19.14
CA LEU A 339 -6.74 -11.95 -19.51
C LEU A 339 -8.25 -11.83 -19.23
N GLU A 340 -9.02 -12.89 -19.49
CA GLU A 340 -10.45 -12.94 -19.22
C GLU A 340 -10.76 -12.88 -17.71
N ASP A 341 -9.92 -13.47 -16.85
CA ASP A 341 -10.09 -13.37 -15.40
C ASP A 341 -9.88 -11.92 -14.94
N ILE A 342 -8.84 -11.26 -15.47
CA ILE A 342 -8.53 -9.87 -15.13
C ILE A 342 -9.69 -8.97 -15.58
N GLU A 343 -10.17 -9.15 -16.81
CA GLU A 343 -11.33 -8.40 -17.31
C GLU A 343 -12.57 -8.61 -16.44
N LYS A 344 -12.90 -9.86 -16.11
CA LYS A 344 -14.04 -10.21 -15.25
C LYS A 344 -14.03 -9.44 -13.93
N TYR A 345 -12.90 -9.42 -13.24
CA TYR A 345 -12.80 -8.72 -11.96
C TYR A 345 -12.59 -7.21 -12.11
N PHE A 346 -12.04 -6.75 -13.23
CA PHE A 346 -11.93 -5.31 -13.53
C PHE A 346 -13.32 -4.69 -13.76
N LEU A 347 -14.21 -5.41 -14.46
CA LEU A 347 -15.60 -5.00 -14.65
C LEU A 347 -16.34 -4.76 -13.33
N VAL A 348 -15.93 -5.43 -12.24
CA VAL A 348 -16.46 -5.13 -10.89
C VAL A 348 -16.09 -3.72 -10.45
N LEU A 349 -14.85 -3.28 -10.65
CA LEU A 349 -14.41 -1.93 -10.28
C LEU A 349 -15.12 -0.87 -11.13
N GLU A 350 -15.27 -1.11 -12.44
CA GLU A 350 -16.03 -0.23 -13.32
C GLU A 350 -17.50 -0.16 -12.93
N TYR A 351 -18.10 -1.30 -12.55
CA TYR A 351 -19.46 -1.35 -12.05
C TYR A 351 -19.63 -0.50 -10.80
N LEU A 352 -18.76 -0.67 -9.81
CA LEU A 352 -18.80 0.13 -8.57
C LEU A 352 -18.67 1.63 -8.87
N ASP A 353 -17.74 2.01 -9.74
CA ASP A 353 -17.53 3.41 -10.12
C ASP A 353 -18.72 4.02 -10.87
N SER A 354 -19.34 3.24 -11.76
CA SER A 354 -20.46 3.70 -12.59
C SER A 354 -21.77 3.84 -11.79
N TYR A 355 -21.99 2.98 -10.80
CA TYR A 355 -23.26 2.90 -10.08
C TYR A 355 -23.26 3.55 -8.69
N GLN A 356 -22.10 3.87 -8.09
CA GLN A 356 -22.03 4.45 -6.74
C GLN A 356 -22.91 5.70 -6.58
N GLN A 357 -22.78 6.69 -7.47
CA GLN A 357 -23.53 7.94 -7.36
C GLN A 357 -25.01 7.72 -7.62
N LYS A 358 -25.33 6.85 -8.59
CA LYS A 358 -26.71 6.49 -8.90
C LYS A 358 -27.39 5.85 -7.69
N PHE A 359 -26.70 4.94 -7.00
CA PHE A 359 -27.20 4.32 -5.78
C PHE A 359 -27.35 5.35 -4.65
N SER A 360 -26.32 6.15 -4.36
CA SER A 360 -26.36 7.16 -3.30
C SER A 360 -27.50 8.17 -3.48
N ASN A 361 -27.82 8.56 -4.72
CA ASN A 361 -28.91 9.48 -5.03
C ASN A 361 -30.32 8.92 -4.74
N LEU A 362 -30.46 7.61 -4.51
CA LEU A 362 -31.73 7.00 -4.13
C LEU A 362 -32.08 7.22 -2.65
N TYR A 363 -31.12 7.67 -1.85
CA TYR A 363 -31.19 7.70 -0.39
C TYR A 363 -30.98 9.11 0.15
N VAL A 364 -31.55 9.37 1.33
CA VAL A 364 -31.26 10.59 2.09
C VAL A 364 -29.87 10.52 2.71
N TYR A 365 -29.44 9.31 3.07
CA TYR A 365 -28.12 9.04 3.63
C TYR A 365 -27.55 7.76 3.03
N ALA A 366 -26.35 7.84 2.45
CA ALA A 366 -25.62 6.70 1.88
C ALA A 366 -24.10 6.97 1.85
N ASP A 367 -23.58 7.77 2.79
CA ASP A 367 -22.18 8.20 2.82
C ASP A 367 -21.23 7.01 2.95
N TRP A 368 -21.69 5.90 3.55
CA TRP A 368 -20.94 4.65 3.64
C TRP A 368 -20.47 4.11 2.29
N VAL A 369 -21.17 4.41 1.19
CA VAL A 369 -20.77 3.93 -0.14
C VAL A 369 -19.41 4.53 -0.52
N GLY A 370 -19.28 5.85 -0.38
CA GLY A 370 -18.01 6.54 -0.62
C GLY A 370 -16.93 6.11 0.36
N ASN A 371 -17.27 5.96 1.64
CA ASN A 371 -16.32 5.51 2.67
C ASN A 371 -15.84 4.08 2.44
N CYS A 372 -16.72 3.15 2.09
CA CYS A 372 -16.40 1.76 1.77
C CYS A 372 -15.46 1.67 0.55
N LEU A 373 -15.77 2.41 -0.51
CA LEU A 373 -14.91 2.45 -1.70
C LEU A 373 -13.54 3.07 -1.38
N LYS A 374 -13.51 4.11 -0.54
CA LYS A 374 -12.26 4.70 -0.05
C LYS A 374 -11.43 3.67 0.73
N ASP A 375 -12.03 2.89 1.62
CA ASP A 375 -11.31 1.84 2.37
C ASP A 375 -10.75 0.75 1.42
N ILE A 376 -11.52 0.33 0.41
CA ILE A 376 -11.04 -0.61 -0.62
C ILE A 376 -9.83 -0.02 -1.35
N TRP A 377 -9.92 1.23 -1.80
CA TRP A 377 -8.82 1.90 -2.50
C TRP A 377 -7.61 2.15 -1.60
N ASP A 378 -7.81 2.48 -0.32
CA ASP A 378 -6.74 2.64 0.66
C ASP A 378 -6.01 1.32 0.91
N ILE A 379 -6.73 0.18 0.94
CA ILE A 379 -6.15 -1.16 1.06
C ILE A 379 -5.31 -1.49 -0.19
N LEU A 380 -5.84 -1.25 -1.39
CA LEU A 380 -5.15 -1.56 -2.65
C LEU A 380 -3.94 -0.65 -2.88
N ASN A 381 -4.11 0.66 -2.75
CA ASN A 381 -3.05 1.65 -3.04
C ASN A 381 -1.89 1.61 -2.04
N GLN A 382 -2.08 1.04 -0.84
CA GLN A 382 -1.00 0.83 0.12
C GLN A 382 -0.04 -0.31 -0.28
N ASP A 383 -0.51 -1.31 -1.04
CA ASP A 383 0.25 -2.52 -1.40
C ASP A 383 0.96 -3.21 -0.20
N ARG A 384 0.28 -3.24 0.95
CA ARG A 384 0.76 -3.88 2.19
C ARG A 384 0.10 -5.22 2.49
N THR A 385 -1.04 -5.50 1.85
CA THR A 385 -1.78 -6.73 2.08
C THR A 385 -1.13 -7.85 1.28
N ASP A 386 -0.61 -8.86 1.97
CA ASP A 386 -0.29 -10.12 1.33
C ASP A 386 -1.56 -10.94 1.20
N TRP A 387 -2.01 -11.13 -0.04
CA TRP A 387 -3.26 -11.80 -0.36
C TRP A 387 -3.14 -13.33 -0.37
N PHE A 388 -1.92 -13.88 -0.36
CA PHE A 388 -1.69 -15.33 -0.44
C PHE A 388 -1.53 -15.99 0.92
N VAL A 389 -1.66 -15.24 2.02
CA VAL A 389 -1.57 -15.76 3.38
C VAL A 389 -2.62 -16.84 3.67
N ASP A 390 -2.29 -17.72 4.61
CA ASP A 390 -3.19 -18.74 5.12
C ASP A 390 -4.38 -18.10 5.85
N TYR A 391 -5.46 -17.92 5.10
CA TYR A 391 -6.73 -17.35 5.56
C TYR A 391 -7.43 -18.21 6.62
N SER A 392 -6.95 -19.44 6.90
CA SER A 392 -7.42 -20.26 8.02
C SER A 392 -6.77 -19.90 9.35
N GLN A 393 -5.77 -19.02 9.36
CA GLN A 393 -5.03 -18.58 10.56
C GLN A 393 -5.22 -17.08 10.87
N PRO A 394 -6.44 -16.63 11.22
CA PRO A 394 -6.75 -15.22 11.47
C PRO A 394 -6.08 -14.62 12.72
N SER A 395 -5.56 -15.46 13.63
CA SER A 395 -4.74 -15.03 14.76
C SER A 395 -3.34 -14.60 14.34
N VAL A 396 -2.81 -15.18 13.25
CA VAL A 396 -1.48 -14.87 12.70
C VAL A 396 -1.59 -13.72 11.70
N PHE A 397 -2.51 -13.84 10.74
CA PHE A 397 -2.67 -12.89 9.62
C PHE A 397 -3.86 -11.96 9.83
N SER A 398 -3.94 -11.35 11.01
CA SER A 398 -5.11 -10.61 11.46
C SER A 398 -5.55 -9.46 10.55
N SER A 399 -4.61 -8.63 10.09
CA SER A 399 -4.91 -7.49 9.22
C SER A 399 -5.26 -7.93 7.80
N GLN A 400 -4.53 -8.92 7.26
CA GLN A 400 -4.74 -9.44 5.92
C GLN A 400 -6.09 -10.13 5.80
N THR A 401 -6.43 -11.00 6.75
CA THR A 401 -7.73 -11.69 6.77
C THR A 401 -8.91 -10.75 6.96
N ASN A 402 -8.74 -9.65 7.71
CA ASN A 402 -9.74 -8.60 7.80
C ASN A 402 -9.89 -7.82 6.46
N ASN A 403 -8.77 -7.47 5.81
CA ASN A 403 -8.79 -6.85 4.48
C ASN A 403 -9.45 -7.76 3.42
N MET A 404 -9.23 -9.08 3.49
CA MET A 404 -9.91 -10.07 2.64
C MET A 404 -11.41 -10.06 2.87
N VAL A 405 -11.90 -9.99 4.11
CA VAL A 405 -13.34 -9.91 4.40
C VAL A 405 -14.01 -8.75 3.66
N LEU A 406 -13.35 -7.59 3.55
CA LEU A 406 -13.84 -6.49 2.75
C LEU A 406 -13.66 -6.74 1.25
N VAL A 407 -12.41 -6.81 0.78
CA VAL A 407 -12.09 -6.74 -0.64
C VAL A 407 -12.50 -8.02 -1.37
N TRP A 408 -12.18 -9.20 -0.85
CA TRP A 408 -12.63 -10.46 -1.47
C TRP A 408 -14.15 -10.60 -1.36
N GLY A 409 -14.73 -10.22 -0.22
CA GLY A 409 -16.18 -10.23 -0.01
C GLY A 409 -16.91 -9.42 -1.08
N VAL A 410 -16.51 -8.16 -1.26
CA VAL A 410 -17.10 -7.24 -2.23
C VAL A 410 -16.82 -7.69 -3.67
N VAL A 411 -15.57 -8.00 -4.01
CA VAL A 411 -15.21 -8.39 -5.39
C VAL A 411 -15.94 -9.67 -5.81
N HIS A 412 -15.98 -10.68 -4.94
CA HIS A 412 -16.69 -11.92 -5.23
C HIS A 412 -18.21 -11.70 -5.31
N TRP A 413 -18.80 -10.97 -4.36
CA TRP A 413 -20.23 -10.67 -4.35
C TRP A 413 -20.67 -9.95 -5.62
N VAL A 414 -19.97 -8.89 -6.02
CA VAL A 414 -20.34 -8.08 -7.18
C VAL A 414 -20.13 -8.88 -8.47
N ALA A 415 -19.02 -9.61 -8.61
CA ALA A 415 -18.79 -10.47 -9.78
C ALA A 415 -19.92 -11.50 -9.96
N SER A 416 -20.26 -12.24 -8.90
CA SER A 416 -21.32 -13.25 -8.96
C SER A 416 -22.72 -12.64 -9.12
N SER A 417 -22.93 -11.41 -8.62
CA SER A 417 -24.16 -10.65 -8.81
C SER A 417 -24.37 -10.21 -10.26
N ILE A 418 -23.29 -9.76 -10.92
CA ILE A 418 -23.32 -9.41 -12.35
C ILE A 418 -23.67 -10.65 -13.18
N GLU A 419 -23.02 -11.78 -12.92
CA GLU A 419 -23.31 -13.06 -13.61
C GLU A 419 -24.75 -13.53 -13.40
N SER A 420 -25.30 -13.29 -12.20
CA SER A 420 -26.66 -13.69 -11.83
C SER A 420 -27.72 -12.63 -12.17
N ASN A 421 -27.36 -11.53 -12.83
CA ASN A 421 -28.24 -10.40 -13.14
C ASN A 421 -29.01 -9.83 -11.93
N VAL A 422 -28.34 -9.74 -10.78
CA VAL A 422 -28.92 -9.16 -9.56
C VAL A 422 -29.15 -7.65 -9.75
N PRO A 423 -30.32 -7.09 -9.35
CA PRO A 423 -30.58 -5.65 -9.44
C PRO A 423 -29.53 -4.83 -8.69
N PHE A 424 -29.09 -3.71 -9.27
CA PHE A 424 -27.95 -2.95 -8.73
C PHE A 424 -28.19 -2.43 -7.30
N GLU A 425 -29.43 -2.08 -6.91
CA GLU A 425 -29.73 -1.68 -5.54
C GLU A 425 -29.46 -2.81 -4.55
N VAL A 426 -29.77 -4.05 -4.93
CA VAL A 426 -29.52 -5.25 -4.12
C VAL A 426 -28.02 -5.54 -4.04
N VAL A 427 -27.27 -5.30 -5.12
CA VAL A 427 -25.80 -5.43 -5.11
C VAL A 427 -25.18 -4.52 -4.05
N PHE A 428 -25.53 -3.22 -4.04
CA PHE A 428 -25.00 -2.28 -3.04
C PHE A 428 -25.47 -2.62 -1.62
N ARG A 429 -26.75 -2.98 -1.42
CA ARG A 429 -27.23 -3.49 -0.12
C ARG A 429 -26.42 -4.71 0.35
N GLY A 430 -26.00 -5.59 -0.55
CA GLY A 430 -25.11 -6.72 -0.25
C GLY A 430 -23.70 -6.29 0.19
N ILE A 431 -23.10 -5.29 -0.46
CA ILE A 431 -21.79 -4.72 -0.11
C ILE A 431 -21.76 -4.23 1.34
N ARG A 432 -22.86 -3.62 1.81
CA ARG A 432 -22.99 -3.11 3.19
C ARG A 432 -22.63 -4.17 4.25
N ASN A 433 -22.97 -5.44 4.01
CA ASN A 433 -22.67 -6.51 4.96
C ASN A 433 -21.16 -6.76 5.11
N PHE A 434 -20.40 -6.72 4.02
CA PHE A 434 -18.95 -6.86 4.06
C PHE A 434 -18.27 -5.64 4.69
N TYR A 435 -18.80 -4.44 4.42
CA TYR A 435 -18.34 -3.19 5.04
C TYR A 435 -18.49 -3.21 6.57
N LEU A 436 -19.66 -3.59 7.09
CA LEU A 436 -19.87 -3.70 8.54
C LEU A 436 -18.99 -4.79 9.16
N ARG A 437 -18.86 -5.96 8.52
CA ARG A 437 -17.97 -7.02 9.00
C ARG A 437 -16.52 -6.59 9.05
N TYR A 438 -16.06 -5.80 8.08
CA TYR A 438 -14.72 -5.21 8.08
C TYR A 438 -14.47 -4.33 9.31
N HIS A 439 -15.34 -3.34 9.56
CA HIS A 439 -15.20 -2.44 10.71
C HIS A 439 -15.48 -3.11 12.07
N ASN A 440 -16.23 -4.21 12.07
CA ASN A 440 -16.38 -5.08 13.24
C ASN A 440 -15.14 -5.99 13.46
N ASN A 441 -14.06 -5.81 12.70
CA ASN A 441 -12.82 -6.58 12.79
C ASN A 441 -13.06 -8.10 12.64
N VAL A 442 -14.04 -8.49 11.81
CA VAL A 442 -14.25 -9.89 11.42
C VAL A 442 -13.09 -10.34 10.54
N ARG A 443 -12.53 -11.51 10.85
CA ARG A 443 -11.34 -12.08 10.19
C ARG A 443 -11.62 -13.43 9.52
N ALA A 444 -12.89 -13.80 9.40
CA ALA A 444 -13.35 -15.10 8.90
C ALA A 444 -13.32 -15.18 7.35
N ALA A 445 -12.16 -14.89 6.74
CA ALA A 445 -12.00 -14.88 5.28
C ALA A 445 -12.29 -16.25 4.62
N SER A 446 -12.09 -17.34 5.36
CA SER A 446 -12.43 -18.71 4.93
C SER A 446 -13.90 -18.91 4.57
N HIS A 447 -14.82 -18.12 5.13
CA HIS A 447 -16.28 -18.24 4.94
C HIS A 447 -16.84 -17.30 3.87
N ILE A 448 -16.00 -16.56 3.13
CA ILE A 448 -16.46 -15.58 2.13
C ILE A 448 -17.25 -16.26 1.01
N LYS A 449 -16.79 -17.41 0.52
CA LYS A 449 -17.47 -18.16 -0.53
C LYS A 449 -18.91 -18.54 -0.11
N GLU A 450 -19.04 -19.16 1.05
CA GLU A 450 -20.33 -19.55 1.63
C GLU A 450 -21.23 -18.33 1.87
N SER A 451 -20.65 -17.23 2.36
CA SER A 451 -21.34 -15.96 2.60
C SER A 451 -21.95 -15.40 1.32
N VAL A 452 -21.21 -15.39 0.21
CA VAL A 452 -21.69 -14.93 -1.12
C VAL A 452 -22.75 -15.87 -1.68
N GLU A 453 -22.53 -17.18 -1.62
CA GLU A 453 -23.49 -18.18 -2.10
C GLU A 453 -24.83 -18.09 -1.34
N ARG A 454 -24.78 -17.87 -0.02
CA ARG A 454 -26.00 -17.66 0.79
C ARG A 454 -26.67 -16.34 0.45
N LEU A 455 -25.91 -15.26 0.28
CA LEU A 455 -26.46 -13.95 -0.07
C LEU A 455 -27.19 -13.99 -1.42
N LEU A 456 -26.65 -14.71 -2.42
CA LEU A 456 -27.31 -14.93 -3.71
C LEU A 456 -28.59 -15.76 -3.59
N ARG A 457 -28.56 -16.84 -2.81
CA ARG A 457 -29.67 -17.79 -2.71
C ARG A 457 -30.82 -17.29 -1.83
N GLU A 458 -30.48 -16.62 -0.73
CA GLU A 458 -31.40 -16.36 0.37
C GLU A 458 -31.56 -14.87 0.68
N GLY A 459 -30.68 -14.01 0.16
CA GLY A 459 -30.66 -12.58 0.47
C GLY A 459 -30.00 -12.25 1.82
N PHE A 460 -29.39 -13.24 2.50
CA PHE A 460 -28.74 -13.07 3.80
C PHE A 460 -27.32 -13.65 3.79
N ILE A 461 -26.40 -13.00 4.51
CA ILE A 461 -25.02 -13.48 4.65
C ILE A 461 -24.88 -14.56 5.75
N SER A 462 -25.77 -14.56 6.74
CA SER A 462 -25.94 -15.60 7.78
C SER A 462 -27.43 -15.77 8.09
N ASN A 463 -27.79 -16.96 8.60
CA ASN A 463 -29.14 -17.29 9.08
C ASN A 463 -29.23 -17.45 10.60
N GLU A 464 -28.16 -17.11 11.31
CA GLU A 464 -28.08 -17.19 12.77
C GLU A 464 -28.98 -16.12 13.41
N PRO A 465 -30.07 -16.49 14.11
CA PRO A 465 -31.03 -15.54 14.70
C PRO A 465 -30.41 -14.54 15.67
N GLU A 466 -29.32 -14.92 16.34
CA GLU A 466 -28.57 -14.12 17.30
C GLU A 466 -27.72 -13.03 16.67
N LYS A 467 -27.42 -13.11 15.36
CA LYS A 467 -26.59 -12.11 14.69
C LYS A 467 -27.40 -10.88 14.30
N GLU A 468 -26.91 -9.70 14.66
CA GLU A 468 -27.52 -8.41 14.33
C GLU A 468 -27.77 -8.24 12.82
N GLU A 469 -26.80 -8.64 11.98
CA GLU A 469 -26.95 -8.58 10.52
C GLU A 469 -28.20 -9.33 10.05
N TYR A 470 -28.45 -10.53 10.57
CA TYR A 470 -29.62 -11.31 10.19
C TYR A 470 -30.92 -10.70 10.73
N GLN A 471 -30.92 -10.21 11.97
CA GLN A 471 -32.09 -9.54 12.56
C GLN A 471 -32.50 -8.31 11.73
N ARG A 472 -31.54 -7.45 11.38
CA ARG A 472 -31.76 -6.25 10.56
C ARG A 472 -32.31 -6.59 9.19
N GLU A 473 -31.60 -7.45 8.44
CA GLU A 473 -32.00 -7.76 7.06
C GLU A 473 -33.36 -8.47 7.03
N ARG A 474 -33.62 -9.39 7.98
CA ARG A 474 -34.90 -10.08 8.09
C ARG A 474 -36.05 -9.13 8.41
N TRP A 475 -35.78 -8.12 9.24
CA TRP A 475 -36.75 -7.07 9.56
C TRP A 475 -37.02 -6.18 8.34
N LEU A 476 -35.98 -5.71 7.65
CA LEU A 476 -36.08 -4.91 6.41
C LEU A 476 -36.80 -5.67 5.29
N ALA A 477 -36.62 -6.99 5.18
CA ALA A 477 -37.31 -7.82 4.20
C ALA A 477 -38.84 -7.85 4.37
N ARG A 478 -39.37 -7.45 5.54
CA ARG A 478 -40.82 -7.34 5.77
C ARG A 478 -41.39 -6.00 5.28
N VAL A 479 -40.56 -5.00 5.05
CA VAL A 479 -40.96 -3.68 4.53
C VAL A 479 -41.13 -3.80 3.01
N LYS A 480 -42.39 -3.83 2.56
CA LYS A 480 -42.72 -4.04 1.14
C LYS A 480 -42.61 -2.79 0.27
N ASP A 481 -42.86 -1.62 0.86
CA ASP A 481 -42.79 -0.35 0.14
C ASP A 481 -41.32 0.09 0.04
N GLU A 482 -40.81 0.22 -1.19
CA GLU A 482 -39.39 0.53 -1.41
C GLU A 482 -39.01 1.95 -0.97
N ILE A 483 -39.93 2.93 -1.02
CA ILE A 483 -39.65 4.29 -0.55
C ILE A 483 -39.44 4.26 0.97
N THR A 484 -40.40 3.67 1.68
CA THR A 484 -40.35 3.48 3.14
C THR A 484 -39.11 2.66 3.54
N LYS A 485 -38.77 1.61 2.78
CA LYS A 485 -37.57 0.80 3.02
C LYS A 485 -36.29 1.64 2.89
N ARG A 486 -36.18 2.50 1.87
CA ARG A 486 -35.02 3.38 1.68
C ARG A 486 -34.89 4.42 2.79
N GLU A 487 -36.01 4.91 3.32
CA GLU A 487 -36.01 5.81 4.48
C GLU A 487 -35.51 5.11 5.75
N PHE A 488 -35.96 3.87 5.99
CA PHE A 488 -35.45 3.04 7.08
C PHE A 488 -33.96 2.74 6.93
N GLU A 489 -33.53 2.31 5.73
CA GLU A 489 -32.13 2.07 5.40
C GLU A 489 -31.27 3.33 5.65
N SER A 490 -31.70 4.50 5.16
CA SER A 490 -31.00 5.77 5.40
C SER A 490 -30.80 6.07 6.89
N LEU A 491 -31.86 5.87 7.70
CA LEU A 491 -31.80 6.11 9.14
C LEU A 491 -30.88 5.10 9.84
N LEU A 492 -31.05 3.81 9.55
CA LEU A 492 -30.22 2.75 10.14
C LEU A 492 -28.74 2.97 9.83
N TRP A 493 -28.40 3.21 8.56
CA TRP A 493 -27.02 3.47 8.15
C TRP A 493 -26.44 4.70 8.85
N SER A 494 -27.21 5.78 8.99
CA SER A 494 -26.72 6.98 9.70
C SER A 494 -26.42 6.76 11.18
N ILE A 495 -27.09 5.81 11.83
CA ILE A 495 -26.81 5.43 13.22
C ILE A 495 -25.62 4.47 13.25
N GLU A 496 -25.60 3.45 12.39
CA GLU A 496 -24.52 2.46 12.28
C GLU A 496 -23.17 3.10 11.97
N ASP A 497 -23.13 4.12 11.10
CA ASP A 497 -21.90 4.77 10.62
C ASP A 497 -21.31 5.77 11.60
N HIS A 498 -21.98 6.04 12.73
CA HIS A 498 -21.34 6.80 13.79
C HIS A 498 -20.06 6.08 14.25
N PRO A 499 -18.90 6.75 14.43
CA PRO A 499 -17.62 6.07 14.71
C PRO A 499 -17.65 5.08 15.88
N LEU A 500 -18.39 5.41 16.95
CA LEU A 500 -18.56 4.51 18.10
C LEU A 500 -19.38 3.26 17.81
N ASN A 501 -20.29 3.30 16.83
CA ASN A 501 -21.16 2.20 16.42
C ASN A 501 -20.53 1.35 15.32
N LEU A 502 -19.83 1.98 14.38
CA LEU A 502 -19.18 1.33 13.25
C LEU A 502 -17.99 0.48 13.70
N ASP A 503 -17.15 1.01 14.58
CA ASP A 503 -15.96 0.33 15.09
C ASP A 503 -16.35 -0.73 16.15
N GLY A 504 -16.37 -2.00 15.72
CA GLY A 504 -16.60 -3.16 16.57
C GLY A 504 -15.32 -3.80 17.13
N SER A 505 -14.15 -3.16 16.98
CA SER A 505 -12.90 -3.71 17.52
C SER A 505 -13.03 -3.93 19.03
N ASP A 506 -12.65 -5.14 19.48
CA ASP A 506 -12.63 -5.54 20.89
C ASP A 506 -14.01 -5.62 21.59
N VAL A 507 -15.10 -5.30 20.87
CA VAL A 507 -16.47 -5.28 21.40
C VAL A 507 -17.48 -6.11 20.59
N GLY A 508 -17.05 -6.72 19.48
CA GLY A 508 -17.83 -7.68 18.70
C GLY A 508 -18.69 -7.07 17.59
N GLY A 509 -19.42 -7.92 16.86
CA GLY A 509 -20.20 -7.57 15.66
C GLY A 509 -21.57 -6.94 15.93
N VAL A 510 -21.65 -6.03 16.91
CA VAL A 510 -22.88 -5.31 17.29
C VAL A 510 -22.70 -3.84 16.93
N ASN A 511 -23.52 -3.33 16.00
CA ASN A 511 -23.46 -1.94 15.56
C ASN A 511 -24.56 -1.10 16.20
N ILE A 512 -25.81 -1.59 16.28
CA ILE A 512 -26.96 -0.78 16.76
C ILE A 512 -27.98 -1.53 17.63
N THR A 513 -27.94 -2.85 17.77
CA THR A 513 -28.90 -3.59 18.63
C THR A 513 -28.74 -3.32 20.13
N HIS A 514 -27.66 -2.67 20.52
CA HIS A 514 -27.51 -2.14 21.89
C HIS A 514 -28.33 -0.85 22.12
N LEU A 515 -28.81 -0.21 21.05
CA LEU A 515 -29.67 0.99 21.10
C LEU A 515 -31.13 0.65 20.87
N LEU A 516 -31.42 -0.33 20.02
CA LEU A 516 -32.78 -0.66 19.56
C LEU A 516 -33.01 -2.15 19.40
N GLU A 517 -34.27 -2.53 19.26
CA GLU A 517 -34.70 -3.90 18.96
C GLU A 517 -35.43 -3.93 17.60
N PHE A 518 -35.11 -4.92 16.76
CA PHE A 518 -35.72 -5.10 15.44
C PHE A 518 -37.07 -5.83 15.55
N ASP A 519 -38.08 -5.12 16.06
CA ASP A 519 -39.44 -5.63 16.29
C ASP A 519 -40.51 -4.90 15.47
N GLY A 520 -41.78 -5.26 15.67
CA GLY A 520 -42.90 -4.62 14.98
C GLY A 520 -43.22 -3.19 15.45
N GLY A 521 -42.61 -2.72 16.54
CA GLY A 521 -42.79 -1.38 17.11
C GLY A 521 -41.72 -0.37 16.67
N LEU A 522 -40.75 -0.79 15.84
CA LEU A 522 -39.74 0.10 15.30
C LEU A 522 -40.30 0.98 14.18
N THR A 523 -40.42 2.29 14.45
CA THR A 523 -40.91 3.30 13.49
C THR A 523 -39.80 4.23 13.04
N GLN A 524 -40.03 4.98 11.95
CA GLN A 524 -39.07 5.98 11.47
C GLN A 524 -38.84 7.09 12.50
N ASP A 525 -39.88 7.55 13.18
CA ASP A 525 -39.77 8.58 14.22
C ASP A 525 -38.95 8.09 15.40
N LYS A 526 -39.14 6.82 15.80
CA LYS A 526 -38.32 6.20 16.86
C LYS A 526 -36.86 6.13 16.45
N LEU A 527 -36.55 5.75 15.20
CA LEU A 527 -35.17 5.73 14.69
C LEU A 527 -34.56 7.13 14.61
N ARG A 528 -35.30 8.14 14.14
CA ARG A 528 -34.85 9.55 14.13
C ARG A 528 -34.54 10.02 15.55
N ALA A 529 -35.42 9.77 16.50
CA ALA A 529 -35.22 10.14 17.89
C ALA A 529 -34.00 9.44 18.52
N ILE A 530 -33.79 8.14 18.24
CA ILE A 530 -32.60 7.41 18.68
C ILE A 530 -31.33 8.02 18.09
N ARG A 531 -31.32 8.26 16.77
CA ARG A 531 -30.19 8.88 16.07
C ARG A 531 -29.85 10.23 16.69
N ASP A 532 -30.84 11.12 16.80
CA ASP A 532 -30.63 12.50 17.23
C ASP A 532 -30.15 12.56 18.70
N ALA A 533 -30.76 11.75 19.58
CA ALA A 533 -30.30 11.63 20.96
C ALA A 533 -28.88 11.06 21.05
N PHE A 534 -28.54 10.05 20.25
CA PHE A 534 -27.21 9.45 20.25
C PHE A 534 -26.13 10.42 19.75
N TYR A 535 -26.39 11.14 18.65
CA TYR A 535 -25.48 12.17 18.12
C TYR A 535 -25.35 13.38 19.03
N HIS A 536 -26.39 13.68 19.83
CA HIS A 536 -26.29 14.70 20.86
C HIS A 536 -25.39 14.24 22.03
N CYS A 537 -25.52 12.98 22.45
CA CYS A 537 -24.61 12.38 23.44
C CYS A 537 -23.15 12.33 22.94
N PHE A 538 -22.96 12.00 21.65
CA PHE A 538 -21.66 11.82 21.00
C PHE A 538 -21.57 12.63 19.70
N PRO A 539 -21.23 13.93 19.76
CA PRO A 539 -21.02 14.71 18.55
C PRO A 539 -19.75 14.25 17.81
N LEU A 540 -19.79 14.20 16.47
CA LEU A 540 -18.66 13.72 15.64
C LEU A 540 -17.32 14.47 15.86
N GLN A 541 -17.34 15.70 16.38
CA GLN A 541 -16.15 16.51 16.64
C GLN A 541 -15.68 16.52 18.10
N SER A 542 -16.36 15.82 19.01
CA SER A 542 -16.00 15.81 20.44
C SER A 542 -16.23 14.45 21.09
N ASN A 543 -15.14 13.84 21.55
CA ASN A 543 -15.18 12.54 22.22
C ASN A 543 -15.21 12.66 23.76
N ARG A 544 -15.23 13.89 24.29
CA ARG A 544 -15.17 14.16 25.73
C ARG A 544 -16.52 14.68 26.20
N ASN A 545 -17.28 13.82 26.87
CA ASN A 545 -18.54 14.19 27.48
C ASN A 545 -18.52 13.87 28.99
N LYS A 546 -17.85 14.74 29.76
CA LYS A 546 -17.75 14.63 31.22
C LYS A 546 -19.12 14.60 31.90
N LYS A 547 -20.07 15.36 31.37
CA LYS A 547 -21.45 15.38 31.88
C LYS A 547 -22.14 14.03 31.65
N LEU A 548 -21.94 13.40 30.49
CA LEU A 548 -22.46 12.05 30.25
C LEU A 548 -21.80 11.02 31.19
N GLN A 549 -20.50 11.16 31.48
CA GLN A 549 -19.83 10.32 32.49
C GLN A 549 -20.51 10.45 33.85
N SER A 550 -20.68 11.69 34.33
CA SER A 550 -21.40 12.00 35.57
C SER A 550 -22.83 11.44 35.55
N LEU A 551 -23.57 11.63 34.46
CA LEU A 551 -24.95 11.19 34.31
C LEU A 551 -25.08 9.67 34.43
N LEU A 552 -24.20 8.90 33.80
CA LEU A 552 -24.28 7.44 33.82
C LEU A 552 -24.07 6.84 35.21
N LEU A 553 -23.40 7.53 36.14
CA LEU A 553 -23.31 7.11 37.56
C LEU A 553 -24.70 7.01 38.21
N HIS A 554 -25.66 7.84 37.78
CA HIS A 554 -27.05 7.78 38.27
C HIS A 554 -27.84 6.59 37.73
N TYR A 555 -27.34 5.87 36.73
CA TYR A 555 -28.01 4.68 36.16
C TYR A 555 -27.40 3.37 36.62
N GLY A 556 -26.08 3.29 36.79
CA GLY A 556 -25.45 2.04 37.20
C GLY A 556 -23.92 2.05 37.15
N ALA A 557 -23.34 0.92 37.50
CA ALA A 557 -21.91 0.68 37.35
C ALA A 557 -21.54 0.43 35.88
N TYR A 558 -21.10 1.48 35.19
CA TYR A 558 -20.81 1.44 33.75
C TYR A 558 -19.31 1.40 33.42
N TRP A 559 -18.44 1.58 34.42
CA TRP A 559 -16.99 1.64 34.25
C TRP A 559 -16.35 0.26 34.10
N GLN A 560 -15.10 0.24 33.63
CA GLN A 560 -14.32 -0.98 33.47
C GLN A 560 -13.07 -0.96 34.33
N ARG A 561 -12.79 -2.04 35.06
CA ARG A 561 -11.49 -2.20 35.71
C ARG A 561 -10.41 -2.45 34.65
N LYS A 562 -9.31 -1.71 34.73
CA LYS A 562 -8.15 -1.83 33.83
C LYS A 562 -6.89 -2.16 34.61
N SER A 563 -5.90 -2.71 33.92
CA SER A 563 -4.56 -2.87 34.48
C SER A 563 -4.01 -1.50 34.92
N PRO A 564 -3.14 -1.46 35.93
CA PRO A 564 -2.57 -2.59 36.67
C PRO A 564 -3.52 -3.20 37.71
N TRP A 565 -3.44 -4.52 37.91
CA TRP A 565 -4.37 -5.28 38.76
C TRP A 565 -4.03 -5.26 40.25
N TYR A 566 -2.85 -4.77 40.63
CA TYR A 566 -2.40 -4.70 42.03
C TYR A 566 -3.02 -3.52 42.80
N TYR A 567 -3.88 -2.74 42.16
CA TYR A 567 -4.81 -1.79 42.77
C TYR A 567 -6.11 -1.75 41.97
N GLU A 568 -7.09 -0.99 42.45
CA GLU A 568 -8.35 -0.79 41.74
C GLU A 568 -8.23 0.42 40.82
N ASN A 569 -8.20 0.18 39.50
CA ASN A 569 -8.13 1.23 38.48
C ASN A 569 -9.34 1.14 37.56
N TYR A 570 -10.19 2.16 37.54
CA TYR A 570 -11.45 2.13 36.79
C TYR A 570 -11.48 3.19 35.69
N GLN A 571 -11.82 2.78 34.47
CA GLN A 571 -11.95 3.62 33.29
C GLN A 571 -13.42 3.96 33.01
N PHE A 572 -13.71 5.24 32.73
CA PHE A 572 -15.07 5.78 32.57
C PHE A 572 -15.37 6.35 31.17
N ASP A 573 -14.46 6.21 30.21
CA ASP A 573 -14.59 6.77 28.84
C ASP A 573 -14.38 5.74 27.72
N ASN A 574 -14.40 4.44 28.03
CA ASN A 574 -14.37 3.41 26.99
C ASN A 574 -15.74 3.31 26.30
N TRP A 575 -16.13 4.37 25.60
CA TRP A 575 -17.48 4.56 25.07
C TRP A 575 -17.95 3.42 24.19
N LYS A 576 -17.07 2.86 23.35
CA LYS A 576 -17.40 1.71 22.49
C LYS A 576 -17.97 0.53 23.31
N ALA A 577 -17.34 0.24 24.44
CA ALA A 577 -17.75 -0.84 25.31
C ALA A 577 -18.93 -0.44 26.23
N ILE A 578 -18.95 0.81 26.70
CA ILE A 578 -19.99 1.35 27.58
C ILE A 578 -21.35 1.35 26.88
N ILE A 579 -21.44 1.88 25.66
CA ILE A 579 -22.72 1.96 24.93
C ILE A 579 -23.26 0.56 24.60
N ARG A 580 -22.37 -0.39 24.33
CA ARG A 580 -22.70 -1.79 24.09
C ARG A 580 -22.93 -2.58 25.36
N GLY A 581 -22.79 -1.99 26.54
CA GLY A 581 -22.91 -2.73 27.81
C GLY A 581 -21.93 -3.90 27.91
N SER A 582 -20.80 -3.87 27.21
CA SER A 582 -19.87 -5.01 27.13
C SER A 582 -19.48 -5.48 28.54
N PRO A 583 -19.41 -6.81 28.77
CA PRO A 583 -19.12 -7.37 30.08
C PRO A 583 -17.86 -6.78 30.70
N VAL A 584 -17.97 -6.23 31.90
CA VAL A 584 -16.82 -6.14 32.80
C VAL A 584 -16.60 -7.57 33.33
N GLY A 585 -15.73 -8.36 32.69
CA GLY A 585 -15.36 -9.69 33.21
C GLY A 585 -16.43 -10.78 33.13
N GLY A 586 -17.20 -10.89 32.03
CA GLY A 586 -18.09 -12.03 31.78
C GLY A 586 -19.53 -11.93 32.33
N VAL A 587 -19.95 -10.76 32.83
CA VAL A 587 -21.34 -10.44 33.21
C VAL A 587 -22.21 -10.14 31.96
N PRO A 588 -23.49 -10.53 31.90
CA PRO A 588 -24.38 -10.18 30.77
C PRO A 588 -24.41 -8.68 30.46
N GLN A 589 -24.69 -8.37 29.19
CA GLN A 589 -24.73 -7.03 28.64
C GLN A 589 -25.61 -6.10 29.49
N ASN A 590 -25.04 -5.05 30.08
CA ASN A 590 -25.84 -4.13 30.88
C ASN A 590 -26.58 -3.13 29.96
N LYS A 591 -27.85 -2.82 30.28
CA LYS A 591 -28.68 -1.86 29.53
C LYS A 591 -28.56 -0.42 30.05
N ILE A 592 -27.47 -0.09 30.76
CA ILE A 592 -27.31 1.19 31.47
C ILE A 592 -27.39 2.37 30.50
N PHE A 593 -26.58 2.36 29.44
CA PHE A 593 -26.60 3.43 28.46
C PHE A 593 -27.93 3.48 27.70
N GLN A 594 -28.51 2.32 27.36
CA GLN A 594 -29.81 2.25 26.68
C GLN A 594 -30.92 2.91 27.52
N HIS A 595 -30.98 2.63 28.82
CA HIS A 595 -31.95 3.26 29.73
C HIS A 595 -31.74 4.77 29.84
N CYS A 596 -30.48 5.21 29.93
CA CYS A 596 -30.13 6.64 29.94
C CYS A 596 -30.60 7.32 28.64
N LEU A 597 -30.32 6.73 27.48
CA LEU A 597 -30.73 7.26 26.19
C LEU A 597 -32.26 7.33 26.06
N MET A 598 -32.98 6.32 26.53
CA MET A 598 -34.45 6.31 26.53
C MET A 598 -35.03 7.43 27.42
N GLU A 599 -34.41 7.73 28.56
CA GLU A 599 -34.86 8.83 29.43
C GLU A 599 -34.52 10.21 28.86
N ILE A 600 -33.37 10.36 28.18
CA ILE A 600 -33.05 11.57 27.40
C ILE A 600 -34.14 11.81 26.36
N MET A 601 -34.51 10.78 25.59
CA MET A 601 -35.54 10.88 24.56
C MET A 601 -36.94 11.19 25.13
N SER A 602 -37.33 10.59 26.25
CA SER A 602 -38.68 10.75 26.80
C SER A 602 -38.85 12.02 27.63
N SER A 603 -37.79 12.51 28.27
CA SER A 603 -37.84 13.72 29.10
C SER A 603 -37.72 15.01 28.28
N GLY A 604 -37.21 14.94 27.05
CA GLY A 604 -36.92 16.11 26.22
C GLY A 604 -35.73 16.93 26.70
N ASN A 605 -35.03 16.48 27.74
CA ASN A 605 -33.81 17.11 28.23
C ASN A 605 -32.60 16.69 27.41
N ASP A 606 -31.60 17.57 27.34
CA ASP A 606 -30.26 17.19 26.94
C ASP A 606 -29.50 16.49 28.08
N VAL A 607 -28.26 16.07 27.81
CA VAL A 607 -27.40 15.43 28.83
C VAL A 607 -27.20 16.32 30.07
N SER A 608 -27.13 17.65 29.89
CA SER A 608 -26.90 18.58 30.99
C SER A 608 -28.14 18.73 31.86
N GLY A 609 -29.30 18.96 31.25
CA GLY A 609 -30.56 19.14 31.95
C GLY A 609 -30.98 17.88 32.69
N LEU A 610 -30.79 16.69 32.08
CA LEU A 610 -31.10 15.44 32.76
C LEU A 610 -30.16 15.19 33.95
N LEU A 611 -28.86 15.51 33.81
CA LEU A 611 -27.90 15.43 34.92
C LEU A 611 -28.29 16.35 36.08
N GLU A 612 -28.72 17.57 35.81
CA GLU A 612 -29.19 18.50 36.83
C GLU A 612 -30.41 17.96 37.59
N VAL A 613 -31.40 17.41 36.86
CA VAL A 613 -32.56 16.75 37.47
C VAL A 613 -32.13 15.58 38.36
N LYS A 614 -31.20 14.74 37.89
CA LYS A 614 -30.70 13.60 38.66
C LYS A 614 -29.89 14.02 39.89
N ARG A 615 -29.11 15.10 39.82
CA ARG A 615 -28.37 15.66 40.97
C ARG A 615 -29.31 16.25 42.02
N ASN A 616 -30.33 17.00 41.59
CA ASN A 616 -31.31 17.62 42.49
C ASN A 616 -32.16 16.57 43.23
N GLY A 617 -32.40 15.41 42.59
CA GLY A 617 -33.13 14.28 43.20
C GLY A 617 -32.25 13.28 43.95
N TYR A 618 -30.93 13.50 44.06
CA TYR A 618 -30.01 12.60 44.74
C TYR A 618 -29.82 13.02 46.20
N GLU A 619 -29.97 12.06 47.12
CA GLU A 619 -29.69 12.23 48.54
C GLU A 619 -28.33 11.56 48.86
N PRO A 620 -27.27 12.33 49.14
CA PRO A 620 -25.94 11.78 49.43
C PRO A 620 -25.90 11.00 50.74
N ASP A 621 -25.35 9.79 50.72
CA ASP A 621 -25.21 8.91 51.88
C ASP A 621 -23.75 8.45 52.03
N VAL A 622 -23.10 8.88 53.11
CA VAL A 622 -21.70 8.55 53.42
C VAL A 622 -21.53 7.17 54.06
N GLU A 623 -22.59 6.56 54.58
CA GLU A 623 -22.54 5.24 55.21
C GLU A 623 -22.55 4.11 54.16
N ASN A 624 -22.91 4.43 52.91
CA ASN A 624 -22.98 3.48 51.83
C ASN A 624 -21.59 3.09 51.30
N ASN A 625 -21.19 1.84 51.57
CA ASN A 625 -19.89 1.30 51.17
C ASN A 625 -19.83 0.76 49.73
N ASP A 626 -20.91 0.87 48.94
CA ASP A 626 -20.87 0.50 47.53
C ASP A 626 -20.07 1.52 46.70
N LEU A 627 -19.21 1.01 45.82
CA LEU A 627 -18.32 1.85 45.01
C LEU A 627 -19.09 2.88 44.18
N ARG A 628 -20.26 2.52 43.63
CA ARG A 628 -21.07 3.44 42.83
C ARG A 628 -21.56 4.60 43.68
N SER A 629 -22.09 4.32 44.87
CA SER A 629 -22.61 5.31 45.80
C SER A 629 -21.51 6.29 46.22
N GLN A 630 -20.31 5.78 46.51
CA GLN A 630 -19.15 6.60 46.87
C GLN A 630 -18.69 7.51 45.72
N LEU A 631 -18.63 6.98 44.49
CA LEU A 631 -18.30 7.77 43.30
C LEU A 631 -19.38 8.81 42.98
N LEU A 632 -20.66 8.46 43.18
CA LEU A 632 -21.79 9.37 42.96
C LEU A 632 -21.80 10.49 44.00
N TRP A 633 -21.49 10.19 45.25
CA TRP A 633 -21.28 11.17 46.31
C TRP A 633 -20.20 12.17 45.91
N TYR A 634 -19.02 11.68 45.49
CA TYR A 634 -17.95 12.56 45.00
C TYR A 634 -18.37 13.37 43.79
N ASN A 635 -19.08 12.78 42.82
CA ASN A 635 -19.57 13.50 41.65
C ASN A 635 -20.62 14.57 41.98
N HIS A 636 -21.44 14.36 43.01
CA HIS A 636 -22.44 15.33 43.45
C HIS A 636 -21.77 16.63 43.92
N TYR A 637 -20.72 16.54 44.73
CA TYR A 637 -20.02 17.71 45.28
C TYR A 637 -18.93 18.29 44.37
N LEU A 638 -18.23 17.43 43.60
CA LEU A 638 -17.14 17.87 42.72
C LEU A 638 -17.62 18.19 41.29
N GLU A 639 -18.82 17.74 40.94
CA GLU A 639 -19.34 17.79 39.58
C GLU A 639 -18.33 17.25 38.55
N GLU A 640 -18.19 17.95 37.41
CA GLU A 640 -17.25 17.59 36.35
C GLU A 640 -15.77 17.83 36.73
N SER A 641 -15.49 18.48 37.86
CA SER A 641 -14.14 18.64 38.41
C SER A 641 -13.55 17.32 38.89
N MET A 642 -14.41 16.33 39.20
CA MET A 642 -14.02 14.93 39.44
C MET A 642 -13.19 14.36 38.28
N TRP A 643 -13.40 14.85 37.05
CA TRP A 643 -12.72 14.41 35.82
C TRP A 643 -11.63 15.38 35.35
N SER A 644 -11.04 16.16 36.27
CA SER A 644 -10.10 17.25 35.95
C SER A 644 -8.78 16.79 35.33
N GLN A 645 -8.24 15.64 35.74
CA GLN A 645 -6.99 15.08 35.24
C GLN A 645 -7.20 14.14 34.06
N GLY A 646 -8.21 13.28 34.12
CA GLY A 646 -8.51 12.29 33.09
C GLY A 646 -9.79 11.51 33.38
N ASN A 647 -9.96 10.38 32.71
CA ASN A 647 -11.19 9.58 32.74
C ASN A 647 -11.04 8.28 33.55
N PHE A 648 -10.06 8.25 34.45
CA PHE A 648 -9.79 7.12 35.33
C PHE A 648 -9.97 7.54 36.78
N ILE A 649 -10.55 6.65 37.58
CA ILE A 649 -10.52 6.73 39.03
C ILE A 649 -9.74 5.53 39.55
N ALA A 650 -8.62 5.82 40.20
CA ALA A 650 -7.83 4.84 40.91
C ALA A 650 -8.13 4.92 42.40
N ILE A 651 -8.25 3.77 43.04
CA ILE A 651 -8.40 3.65 44.49
C ILE A 651 -7.08 3.08 44.99
N GLY A 652 -6.23 3.96 45.55
CA GLY A 652 -4.89 3.65 46.06
C GLY A 652 -3.69 3.94 45.14
N ASN A 653 -2.61 3.20 45.42
CA ASN A 653 -1.28 3.06 44.82
C ASN A 653 -0.51 4.25 44.18
N GLY A 654 -0.88 5.49 44.46
CA GLY A 654 -0.12 6.71 44.12
C GLY A 654 1.06 7.04 45.05
N GLY A 655 1.85 6.05 45.51
CA GLY A 655 3.05 6.22 46.34
C GLY A 655 2.83 6.12 47.86
N ASP A 656 1.75 6.72 48.37
CA ASP A 656 1.29 6.59 49.76
C ASP A 656 -0.12 5.99 49.78
N ASP A 657 -0.26 4.84 50.42
CA ASP A 657 -1.48 4.04 50.50
C ASP A 657 -2.44 4.60 51.58
N GLU A 658 -2.68 5.90 51.52
CA GLU A 658 -3.54 6.64 52.45
C GLU A 658 -5.00 6.19 52.35
N TRP A 659 -5.69 6.23 53.49
CA TRP A 659 -7.14 6.10 53.56
C TRP A 659 -7.81 7.36 53.01
N ASP A 660 -9.02 7.17 52.48
CA ASP A 660 -9.85 8.28 52.01
C ASP A 660 -10.46 9.04 53.19
N GLU A 661 -10.46 10.38 53.12
CA GLU A 661 -10.96 11.22 54.22
C GLU A 661 -12.49 11.15 54.40
N ILE A 662 -13.23 10.86 53.33
CA ILE A 662 -14.70 10.78 53.38
C ILE A 662 -15.17 9.34 53.60
N PHE A 663 -14.48 8.37 52.99
CA PHE A 663 -14.78 6.95 53.12
C PHE A 663 -13.61 6.18 53.74
N PRO A 664 -13.41 6.21 55.07
CA PRO A 664 -12.26 5.60 55.75
C PRO A 664 -12.10 4.09 55.52
N SER A 665 -13.15 3.41 55.04
CA SER A 665 -13.13 1.99 54.67
C SER A 665 -12.41 1.71 53.34
N LYS A 666 -12.06 2.74 52.56
CA LYS A 666 -11.42 2.66 51.24
C LYS A 666 -10.13 3.47 51.18
N LYS A 667 -9.22 3.05 50.31
CA LYS A 667 -8.06 3.87 49.97
C LYS A 667 -8.49 5.11 49.19
N ALA A 668 -7.64 6.12 49.21
CA ALA A 668 -7.85 7.40 48.53
C ALA A 668 -8.37 7.23 47.09
N PHE A 669 -9.49 7.89 46.77
CA PHE A 669 -9.95 8.02 45.38
C PHE A 669 -9.13 9.07 44.65
N ARG A 670 -8.56 8.71 43.49
CA ARG A 670 -7.68 9.59 42.71
C ARG A 670 -8.11 9.64 41.25
N ASN A 671 -8.33 10.85 40.73
CA ASN A 671 -8.52 11.04 39.30
C ASN A 671 -7.18 11.04 38.57
N THR A 672 -7.05 10.20 37.55
CA THR A 672 -5.79 9.97 36.84
C THR A 672 -5.99 9.96 35.31
N LYS A 673 -4.89 10.01 34.56
CA LYS A 673 -4.87 9.81 33.10
C LYS A 673 -4.72 8.34 32.67
N GLY A 674 -4.78 7.39 33.59
CA GLY A 674 -4.51 5.98 33.32
C GLY A 674 -3.91 5.26 34.52
N ASP A 675 -2.63 4.90 34.45
CA ASP A 675 -1.94 4.06 35.44
C ASP A 675 -0.87 4.79 36.27
N PHE A 676 -1.11 6.05 36.62
CA PHE A 676 -0.18 6.96 37.32
C PHE A 676 1.11 7.30 36.56
N LYS A 677 1.34 6.80 35.34
CA LYS A 677 2.55 7.11 34.53
C LYS A 677 2.50 8.44 33.76
N GLY A 678 1.48 9.26 33.97
CA GLY A 678 1.34 10.57 33.32
C GLY A 678 0.25 11.44 33.93
N GLY A 679 0.35 12.77 33.74
CA GLY A 679 -0.50 13.77 34.39
C GLY A 679 -0.11 14.04 35.84
N SER A 680 -0.95 14.79 36.56
CA SER A 680 -0.76 15.08 37.99
C SER A 680 -1.96 14.51 38.77
N PRO A 681 -1.92 13.24 39.18
CA PRO A 681 -3.02 12.57 39.88
C PRO A 681 -3.55 13.40 41.05
N VAL A 682 -4.87 13.62 41.09
CA VAL A 682 -5.52 14.42 42.13
C VAL A 682 -6.35 13.53 43.03
N LYS A 683 -6.16 13.65 44.35
CA LYS A 683 -7.02 13.02 45.36
C LYS A 683 -8.35 13.76 45.40
N LEU A 684 -9.47 13.06 45.22
CA LEU A 684 -10.80 13.68 45.12
C LEU A 684 -11.17 14.46 46.39
N ALA A 685 -10.89 13.91 47.56
CA ALA A 685 -11.12 14.58 48.83
C ALA A 685 -10.38 15.93 48.97
N LYS A 686 -9.21 16.10 48.33
CA LYS A 686 -8.41 17.35 48.42
C LYS A 686 -8.94 18.48 47.55
N ILE A 687 -9.90 18.21 46.67
CA ILE A 687 -10.50 19.22 45.78
C ILE A 687 -11.98 19.46 46.08
N LEU A 688 -12.48 18.93 47.21
CA LEU A 688 -13.82 19.25 47.68
C LEU A 688 -13.94 20.74 48.04
N PRO A 689 -15.13 21.35 47.83
CA PRO A 689 -15.41 22.68 48.36
C PRO A 689 -15.26 22.72 49.89
N GLU A 690 -14.79 23.84 50.43
CA GLU A 690 -14.56 24.02 51.88
C GLU A 690 -15.82 23.79 52.73
N GLU A 691 -17.01 24.00 52.15
CA GLU A 691 -18.31 23.84 52.81
C GLU A 691 -18.70 22.37 53.05
N VAL A 692 -18.00 21.42 52.40
CA VAL A 692 -18.18 19.98 52.59
C VAL A 692 -17.24 19.52 53.71
N GLU A 693 -17.42 20.07 54.92
CA GLU A 693 -16.56 19.79 56.07
C GLU A 693 -16.91 18.46 56.77
N TYR A 694 -15.93 17.57 56.71
CA TYR A 694 -15.55 16.49 57.64
C TYR A 694 -16.36 16.37 58.95
N ILE A 695 -17.00 15.21 59.18
CA ILE A 695 -17.37 14.74 60.52
C ILE A 695 -16.29 13.74 60.96
N PRO A 696 -15.30 14.12 61.77
CA PRO A 696 -14.41 13.13 62.39
C PRO A 696 -15.22 12.28 63.36
N SER A 697 -15.21 10.96 63.16
CA SER A 697 -15.43 10.01 64.25
C SER A 697 -14.08 9.54 64.79
#